data_AF-A0A9D6QPV8-F1
#
_entry.id   AF-A0A9D6QPV8-F1
#
_cell.length_a   1.000
_cell.length_b   1.000
_cell.length_c   1.000
_cell.angle_alpha   90.00
_cell.angle_beta   90.00
_cell.angle_gamma   90.00
#
_symmetry.space_group_name_H-M   'P 1'
#
loop_
_entity.id
_entity.type
_entity.pdbx_description
1 polymer ?
#
loop_
_entity_poly.entity_id
_entity_poly.type
_entity_poly.pdbx_seq_one_letter_code
_entity_poly.pdbx_strand_id
1 'polypeptide(L)'
;MTVRRRSGRRRAPLVLAATIAALVVLAAPARAQSPALPSDNPPLNIGADNVTGSRGAEGDIVLLNGHVHITRSGSVITSETGRYFRSKGMLYLDNRVKLVDSTTTLTCDHASFSEDRDVLEVNGHVTIIDRSAVLQAPMGTYDRKHAVAELFGGVAAADSNQQVHCDRVNYLRGEHRFEARGHVIGEDVSNHVTLNADSVDYDRVTHRAVARGRPVLRARDRDGRTAEVHAVRRVLDNERRVAEAVDSVHVVRDTLQATADYAIFDDRLDHGWLLGKPRAWDDETTVTGDTLEVWTEKRALRRFVARQNATIDYVGARPDSRGEASRLTGDRVDVFFSRHGNDVERGADEMDSLIAVGKARNNYAASPRAGKTAETNATHGDTITVFFKDKKIERALVRGAATGEYHFEVAQGDTAAAKAEIVTYDAPRIEFIVPKNRIVLNQRSHLLYKELELNAKRVEFDSEKQTLVAEGEPKLVDRGDEVTGHLMTYDLETRTGTIYKAETAYEKGLYHGERIRKVGENELEVMDGSYSTCNLDPPHYRFSSHKMKVYLRDKLVAKPVVFYIKNVPILALPFYVFPIKPGRHSGFLFPQTEFGFNSRAGQFIRNAGYYWAPNDYYDMTVSGDYYQADPSWLLRADGNYKLLYKFDGHLASSFTRNDLTHRDQWDLNADHNQELSPRTHLIARASFVSSRDYQRDLSFGNSLATSLNRFLTSSFALSHYADWASFNVVLDRRQDLDADQGLTPG
;
A
#
# COMPACT_ATOMS: atom_id res chain seq x y z
N MET A 1 -13.78 18.01 23.60
CA MET A 1 -14.23 19.36 24.01
C MET A 1 -13.33 19.89 25.13
N THR A 2 -12.25 20.62 24.78
CA THR A 2 -11.59 21.69 25.57
C THR A 2 -10.39 22.21 24.77
N VAL A 3 -10.50 23.45 24.27
CA VAL A 3 -9.48 24.14 23.48
C VAL A 3 -8.64 25.00 24.42
N ARG A 4 -7.33 24.77 24.48
CA ARG A 4 -6.36 25.70 25.09
C ARG A 4 -5.43 26.24 24.01
N ARG A 5 -5.68 27.49 23.60
CA ARG A 5 -4.76 28.33 22.83
C ARG A 5 -3.45 28.50 23.60
N ARG A 6 -2.31 28.21 22.96
CA ARG A 6 -1.03 28.84 23.28
C ARG A 6 -0.28 29.23 22.01
N SER A 7 0.36 30.37 22.15
CA SER A 7 1.01 31.24 21.19
C SER A 7 2.25 30.66 20.52
N GLY A 8 2.38 30.96 19.23
CA GLY A 8 3.61 31.49 18.63
C GLY A 8 4.89 30.66 18.74
N ARG A 9 5.13 29.83 17.73
CA ARG A 9 6.43 29.75 17.03
C ARG A 9 6.19 29.22 15.62
N ARG A 10 6.25 30.13 14.65
CA ARG A 10 6.14 29.90 13.21
C ARG A 10 7.34 29.08 12.74
N ARG A 11 7.13 27.94 12.09
CA ARG A 11 8.11 27.27 11.23
C ARG A 11 7.36 26.47 10.14
N ALA A 12 7.78 26.63 8.90
CA ALA A 12 7.21 26.00 7.71
C ALA A 12 8.32 25.18 7.03
N PRO A 13 8.11 23.90 6.67
CA PRO A 13 9.09 23.15 5.90
C PRO A 13 8.71 23.04 4.40
N LEU A 14 9.71 22.62 3.62
CA LEU A 14 9.71 22.09 2.25
C LEU A 14 9.66 23.06 1.07
N VAL A 15 10.85 23.46 0.57
CA VAL A 15 11.14 23.70 -0.86
C VAL A 15 12.63 23.40 -1.13
N LEU A 16 13.02 22.15 -1.43
CA LEU A 16 14.43 21.80 -1.77
C LEU A 16 14.76 21.96 -3.25
N ALA A 17 13.77 22.14 -4.12
CA ALA A 17 14.03 22.20 -5.56
C ALA A 17 14.46 23.56 -6.08
N ALA A 18 14.02 24.62 -5.43
CA ALA A 18 14.27 25.99 -5.87
C ALA A 18 15.73 26.45 -5.65
N THR A 19 16.56 25.63 -5.03
CA THR A 19 17.96 25.96 -4.74
C THR A 19 18.97 25.16 -5.52
N ILE A 20 18.51 24.10 -6.19
CA ILE A 20 19.20 23.59 -7.37
C ILE A 20 18.93 24.57 -8.54
N ALA A 21 17.79 25.28 -8.52
CA ALA A 21 17.34 26.14 -9.62
C ALA A 21 17.86 27.59 -9.70
N ALA A 22 18.69 28.04 -8.77
CA ALA A 22 19.20 29.43 -8.78
C ALA A 22 20.54 29.57 -9.54
N LEU A 23 20.89 28.58 -10.35
CA LEU A 23 22.27 28.16 -10.40
C LEU A 23 22.69 27.84 -11.81
N VAL A 24 22.84 28.89 -12.59
CA VAL A 24 23.26 28.77 -13.95
C VAL A 24 23.91 30.07 -14.30
N VAL A 25 25.20 30.00 -14.57
CA VAL A 25 25.95 30.90 -15.43
C VAL A 25 27.45 30.52 -15.28
N LEU A 26 28.12 29.86 -16.27
CA LEU A 26 29.44 30.23 -16.91
C LEU A 26 30.15 29.16 -17.84
N ALA A 27 30.15 29.20 -19.23
CA ALA A 27 30.38 28.16 -20.33
C ALA A 27 31.77 27.92 -20.98
N ALA A 28 32.08 26.76 -21.63
CA ALA A 28 33.13 26.51 -22.73
C ALA A 28 33.12 25.03 -23.22
N PRO A 29 33.88 24.45 -24.24
CA PRO A 29 35.24 24.81 -24.78
C PRO A 29 35.67 24.42 -26.27
N ALA A 30 36.98 24.64 -26.58
CA ALA A 30 37.95 23.92 -27.48
C ALA A 30 38.10 24.35 -28.98
N ARG A 31 39.27 24.35 -29.67
CA ARG A 31 40.69 23.95 -29.45
C ARG A 31 41.62 24.76 -30.39
N ALA A 32 42.88 24.93 -29.96
CA ALA A 32 43.95 25.74 -30.55
C ALA A 32 44.72 25.15 -31.74
N GLN A 33 45.39 26.02 -32.49
CA GLN A 33 46.66 25.77 -33.19
C GLN A 33 47.62 26.96 -33.00
N SER A 34 48.88 26.66 -32.66
CA SER A 34 50.01 27.61 -32.62
C SER A 34 50.67 27.73 -34.00
N PRO A 35 51.42 28.81 -34.27
CA PRO A 35 52.88 28.71 -34.13
C PRO A 35 53.57 29.99 -33.61
N ALA A 36 54.88 29.84 -33.31
CA ALA A 36 55.76 30.81 -32.65
C ALA A 36 56.77 31.50 -33.59
N LEU A 37 57.47 32.50 -33.01
CA LEU A 37 58.81 33.09 -33.28
C LEU A 37 58.88 34.54 -33.87
N PRO A 38 59.96 35.31 -33.58
CA PRO A 38 59.94 36.55 -32.78
C PRO A 38 60.14 37.84 -33.59
N SER A 39 59.87 39.01 -33.00
CA SER A 39 60.18 40.33 -33.60
C SER A 39 60.98 41.25 -32.67
N ASP A 40 61.96 41.93 -33.25
CA ASP A 40 62.73 43.06 -32.69
C ASP A 40 61.82 44.18 -32.17
N ASN A 41 62.08 44.67 -30.96
CA ASN A 41 61.29 45.75 -30.36
C ASN A 41 61.85 47.14 -30.76
N PRO A 42 61.03 48.07 -31.27
CA PRO A 42 61.45 49.43 -31.64
C PRO A 42 61.88 50.26 -30.40
N PRO A 43 62.67 51.33 -30.61
CA PRO A 43 63.20 52.17 -29.53
C PRO A 43 62.11 52.96 -28.79
N LEU A 44 62.35 53.26 -27.51
CA LEU A 44 61.51 54.14 -26.68
C LEU A 44 61.60 55.59 -27.17
N ASN A 45 60.45 56.21 -27.45
CA ASN A 45 60.37 57.65 -27.70
C ASN A 45 59.88 58.36 -26.43
N ILE A 46 60.75 59.15 -25.80
CA ILE A 46 60.57 59.74 -24.47
C ILE A 46 60.55 61.27 -24.59
N GLY A 47 59.54 61.93 -24.02
CA GLY A 47 59.47 63.39 -23.88
C GLY A 47 58.96 63.81 -22.50
N ALA A 48 59.33 65.01 -22.06
CA ALA A 48 58.90 65.66 -20.82
C ALA A 48 59.12 67.19 -20.93
N ASP A 49 58.53 67.97 -20.02
CA ASP A 49 58.70 69.43 -19.96
C ASP A 49 60.16 69.82 -19.69
N ASN A 50 60.84 69.04 -18.84
CA ASN A 50 62.26 69.20 -18.54
C ASN A 50 62.97 67.85 -18.53
N VAL A 51 63.98 67.70 -19.40
CA VAL A 51 64.81 66.51 -19.54
C VAL A 51 66.24 66.87 -19.18
N THR A 52 66.78 66.25 -18.13
CA THR A 52 68.16 66.48 -17.68
C THR A 52 68.91 65.15 -17.62
N GLY A 53 70.17 65.12 -18.04
CA GLY A 53 71.00 63.91 -18.07
C GLY A 53 72.27 64.08 -17.27
N SER A 54 72.68 63.04 -16.54
CA SER A 54 73.98 62.98 -15.88
C SER A 54 74.74 61.70 -16.26
N ARG A 55 76.06 61.83 -16.41
CA ARG A 55 76.99 60.71 -16.64
C ARG A 55 77.71 60.41 -15.33
N GLY A 56 77.45 59.24 -14.75
CA GLY A 56 78.11 58.77 -13.52
C GLY A 56 78.72 57.38 -13.68
N ALA A 57 79.46 56.94 -12.66
CA ALA A 57 80.12 55.61 -12.63
C ALA A 57 79.13 54.43 -12.72
N GLU A 58 77.83 54.66 -12.45
CA GLU A 58 76.76 53.66 -12.56
C GLU A 58 75.96 53.72 -13.88
N GLY A 59 76.36 54.59 -14.83
CA GLY A 59 75.77 54.72 -16.16
C GLY A 59 75.05 56.05 -16.44
N ASP A 60 74.53 56.20 -17.66
CA ASP A 60 73.76 57.36 -18.12
C ASP A 60 72.36 57.36 -17.47
N ILE A 61 72.06 58.37 -16.64
CA ILE A 61 70.74 58.57 -16.03
C ILE A 61 70.09 59.79 -16.68
N VAL A 62 68.84 59.63 -17.14
CA VAL A 62 68.00 60.71 -17.67
C VAL A 62 66.86 60.97 -16.70
N LEU A 63 66.79 62.16 -16.11
CA LEU A 63 65.69 62.61 -15.27
C LEU A 63 64.65 63.34 -16.15
N LEU A 64 63.39 62.97 -15.99
CA LEU A 64 62.23 63.46 -16.73
C LEU A 64 61.29 64.12 -15.73
N ASN A 65 61.02 65.42 -15.87
CA ASN A 65 60.14 66.16 -14.96
C ASN A 65 59.10 66.96 -15.74
N GLY A 66 57.82 66.81 -15.35
CA GLY A 66 56.67 67.48 -15.96
C GLY A 66 56.18 66.78 -17.23
N HIS A 67 54.89 66.43 -17.27
CA HIS A 67 54.18 65.81 -18.40
C HIS A 67 55.02 64.76 -19.17
N VAL A 68 55.60 63.82 -18.43
CA VAL A 68 56.38 62.74 -19.02
C VAL A 68 55.46 61.91 -19.91
N HIS A 69 55.84 61.71 -21.16
CA HIS A 69 55.11 60.92 -22.14
C HIS A 69 56.08 60.05 -22.91
N ILE A 70 55.75 58.77 -23.00
CA ILE A 70 56.63 57.73 -23.54
C ILE A 70 55.80 56.89 -24.48
N THR A 71 56.28 56.74 -25.70
CA THR A 71 55.57 55.98 -26.74
C THR A 71 56.46 54.86 -27.26
N ARG A 72 55.89 53.65 -27.36
CA ARG A 72 56.58 52.47 -27.90
C ARG A 72 55.56 51.49 -28.47
N SER A 73 55.73 51.09 -29.73
CA SER A 73 54.88 50.08 -30.39
C SER A 73 53.36 50.35 -30.28
N GLY A 74 52.95 51.62 -30.33
CA GLY A 74 51.54 52.02 -30.24
C GLY A 74 50.98 52.16 -28.82
N SER A 75 51.71 51.79 -27.77
CA SER A 75 51.33 52.08 -26.39
C SER A 75 51.89 53.43 -25.94
N VAL A 76 51.16 54.11 -25.05
CA VAL A 76 51.51 55.42 -24.48
C VAL A 76 51.58 55.30 -22.96
N ILE A 77 52.71 55.63 -22.36
CA ILE A 77 52.90 55.74 -20.91
C ILE A 77 53.08 57.20 -20.55
N THR A 78 52.33 57.71 -19.56
CA THR A 78 52.45 59.07 -19.04
C THR A 78 52.68 59.07 -17.54
N SER A 79 53.45 60.02 -17.01
CA SER A 79 53.63 60.27 -15.57
C SER A 79 53.98 61.73 -15.29
N GLU A 80 54.02 62.15 -14.02
CA GLU A 80 54.52 63.49 -13.68
C GLU A 80 56.05 63.56 -13.67
N THR A 81 56.71 62.53 -13.16
CA THR A 81 58.17 62.45 -13.12
C THR A 81 58.65 61.05 -13.52
N GLY A 82 59.91 60.94 -13.92
CA GLY A 82 60.52 59.69 -14.28
C GLY A 82 62.05 59.73 -14.34
N ARG A 83 62.68 58.56 -14.30
CA ARG A 83 64.12 58.37 -14.35
C ARG A 83 64.45 57.19 -15.25
N TYR A 84 65.20 57.43 -16.31
CA TYR A 84 65.63 56.39 -17.24
C TYR A 84 67.13 56.10 -17.09
N PHE A 85 67.44 54.88 -16.66
CA PHE A 85 68.79 54.33 -16.57
C PHE A 85 69.12 53.62 -17.87
N ARG A 86 69.72 54.35 -18.82
CA ARG A 86 69.95 53.87 -20.18
C ARG A 86 70.91 52.66 -20.22
N SER A 87 71.90 52.62 -19.34
CA SER A 87 72.86 51.50 -19.24
C SER A 87 72.19 50.18 -18.80
N LYS A 88 71.06 50.27 -18.09
CA LYS A 88 70.32 49.12 -17.55
C LYS A 88 69.01 48.85 -18.29
N GLY A 89 68.60 49.72 -19.23
CA GLY A 89 67.31 49.63 -19.90
C GLY A 89 66.11 49.75 -18.95
N MET A 90 66.27 50.47 -17.83
CA MET A 90 65.25 50.57 -16.78
C MET A 90 64.69 51.99 -16.69
N LEU A 91 63.37 52.11 -16.71
CA LEU A 91 62.65 53.37 -16.57
C LEU A 91 61.81 53.32 -15.29
N TYR A 92 61.98 54.29 -14.41
CA TYR A 92 61.17 54.46 -13.20
C TYR A 92 60.25 55.67 -13.40
N LEU A 93 58.97 55.54 -13.08
CA LEU A 93 57.93 56.53 -13.29
C LEU A 93 57.19 56.71 -11.97
N ASP A 94 56.99 57.96 -11.58
CA ASP A 94 56.42 58.31 -10.28
C ASP A 94 55.31 59.36 -10.47
N ASN A 95 54.28 59.23 -9.64
CA ASN A 95 53.05 60.02 -9.56
C ASN A 95 52.16 59.97 -10.82
N ARG A 96 50.92 59.53 -10.64
CA ARG A 96 49.87 59.48 -11.68
C ARG A 96 50.35 58.79 -12.96
N VAL A 97 50.98 57.62 -12.80
CA VAL A 97 51.42 56.82 -13.94
C VAL A 97 50.19 56.25 -14.65
N LYS A 98 50.12 56.41 -15.97
CA LYS A 98 49.07 55.87 -16.82
C LYS A 98 49.66 55.26 -18.08
N LEU A 99 49.37 53.99 -18.33
CA LEU A 99 49.67 53.27 -19.56
C LEU A 99 48.36 53.07 -20.34
N VAL A 100 48.37 53.38 -21.63
CA VAL A 100 47.33 53.02 -22.59
C VAL A 100 47.95 52.08 -23.61
N ASP A 101 47.49 50.84 -23.64
CA ASP A 101 47.97 49.78 -24.52
C ASP A 101 46.80 49.08 -25.21
N SER A 102 46.54 49.42 -26.47
CA SER A 102 45.38 48.95 -27.24
C SER A 102 44.06 49.27 -26.52
N THR A 103 43.37 48.28 -25.95
CA THR A 103 42.11 48.46 -25.21
C THR A 103 42.32 48.56 -23.70
N THR A 104 43.54 48.31 -23.22
CA THR A 104 43.89 48.28 -21.80
C THR A 104 44.39 49.63 -21.36
N THR A 105 43.80 50.17 -20.29
CA THR A 105 44.31 51.34 -19.57
C THR A 105 44.75 50.89 -18.18
N LEU A 106 46.02 51.08 -17.84
CA LEU A 106 46.58 50.83 -16.52
C LEU A 106 46.90 52.17 -15.86
N THR A 107 46.54 52.35 -14.59
CA THR A 107 46.93 53.51 -13.77
C THR A 107 47.51 53.06 -12.44
N CYS A 108 48.55 53.74 -11.94
CA CYS A 108 49.15 53.48 -10.62
C CYS A 108 49.94 54.69 -10.09
N ASP A 109 50.41 54.60 -8.86
CA ASP A 109 51.23 55.65 -8.24
C ASP A 109 52.69 55.60 -8.70
N HIS A 110 53.25 54.38 -8.78
CA HIS A 110 54.64 54.12 -9.18
C HIS A 110 54.71 52.99 -10.19
N ALA A 111 55.59 53.11 -11.19
CA ALA A 111 55.89 52.04 -12.12
C ALA A 111 57.38 51.97 -12.44
N SER A 112 57.92 50.77 -12.58
CA SER A 112 59.21 50.55 -13.22
C SER A 112 59.03 49.72 -14.48
N PHE A 113 59.75 50.06 -15.55
CA PHE A 113 59.64 49.43 -16.86
C PHE A 113 61.01 48.91 -17.30
N SER A 114 61.04 47.63 -17.65
CA SER A 114 62.21 46.88 -18.12
C SER A 114 62.17 46.81 -19.64
N GLU A 115 63.07 47.48 -20.34
CA GLU A 115 63.05 47.58 -21.80
C GLU A 115 63.34 46.24 -22.50
N ASP A 116 64.20 45.42 -21.88
CA ASP A 116 64.65 44.09 -22.30
C ASP A 116 63.57 43.02 -22.14
N ARG A 117 62.86 43.04 -20.99
CA ARG A 117 61.77 42.11 -20.68
C ARG A 117 60.42 42.58 -21.23
N ASP A 118 60.28 43.88 -21.54
CA ASP A 118 59.03 44.56 -21.91
C ASP A 118 57.92 44.40 -20.85
N VAL A 119 58.33 44.44 -19.58
CA VAL A 119 57.47 44.27 -18.41
C VAL A 119 57.44 45.56 -17.59
N LEU A 120 56.24 45.96 -17.17
CA LEU A 120 56.04 46.97 -16.14
C LEU A 120 55.83 46.30 -14.79
N GLU A 121 56.52 46.75 -13.76
CA GLU A 121 56.21 46.47 -12.35
C GLU A 121 55.52 47.70 -11.76
N VAL A 122 54.28 47.55 -11.30
CA VAL A 122 53.39 48.65 -10.90
C VAL A 122 53.01 48.52 -9.43
N ASN A 123 52.96 49.65 -8.72
CA ASN A 123 52.70 49.69 -7.28
C ASN A 123 51.93 50.97 -6.91
N GLY A 124 51.02 50.84 -5.95
CA GLY A 124 50.17 51.90 -5.43
C GLY A 124 48.93 52.11 -6.32
N HIS A 125 47.75 51.87 -5.75
CA HIS A 125 46.43 52.06 -6.38
C HIS A 125 46.36 51.58 -7.83
N VAL A 126 46.88 50.38 -8.11
CA VAL A 126 46.90 49.82 -9.47
C VAL A 126 45.47 49.56 -9.92
N THR A 127 45.07 50.18 -11.03
CA THR A 127 43.79 49.94 -11.69
C THR A 127 44.04 49.60 -13.15
N ILE A 128 43.50 48.47 -13.61
CA ILE A 128 43.52 48.04 -15.01
C ILE A 128 42.09 48.02 -15.53
N ILE A 129 41.84 48.72 -16.63
CA ILE A 129 40.55 48.75 -17.33
C ILE A 129 40.76 48.17 -18.72
N ASP A 130 40.03 47.11 -19.07
CA ASP A 130 40.00 46.56 -20.42
C ASP A 130 38.56 46.25 -20.84
N ARG A 131 38.00 47.14 -21.67
CA ARG A 131 36.58 47.17 -22.05
C ARG A 131 35.68 47.24 -20.81
N SER A 132 34.91 46.19 -20.52
CA SER A 132 34.03 46.08 -19.36
C SER A 132 34.72 45.55 -18.10
N ALA A 133 35.95 45.03 -18.23
CA ALA A 133 36.69 44.50 -17.10
C ALA A 133 37.47 45.61 -16.38
N VAL A 134 37.32 45.67 -15.06
CA VAL A 134 38.02 46.59 -14.16
C VAL A 134 38.70 45.75 -13.09
N LEU A 135 40.02 45.88 -12.94
CA LEU A 135 40.80 45.17 -11.93
C LEU A 135 41.53 46.19 -11.07
N GLN A 136 41.49 46.00 -9.75
CA GLN A 136 42.12 46.88 -8.77
C GLN A 136 42.97 46.06 -7.81
N ALA A 137 44.21 46.49 -7.59
CA ALA A 137 45.15 45.83 -6.68
C ALA A 137 46.17 46.81 -6.10
N PRO A 138 46.82 46.48 -4.96
CA PRO A 138 47.92 47.29 -4.45
C PRO A 138 49.15 47.30 -5.37
N MET A 139 49.40 46.20 -6.07
CA MET A 139 50.59 46.02 -6.90
C MET A 139 50.37 44.95 -7.98
N GLY A 140 51.25 44.94 -8.98
CA GLY A 140 51.21 43.96 -10.05
C GLY A 140 52.34 44.08 -11.06
N THR A 141 52.29 43.24 -12.07
CA THR A 141 53.13 43.32 -13.27
C THR A 141 52.26 43.35 -14.53
N TYR A 142 52.75 43.98 -15.59
CA TYR A 142 52.13 43.97 -16.91
C TYR A 142 53.18 43.66 -17.97
N ASP A 143 53.16 42.44 -18.49
CA ASP A 143 53.94 42.00 -19.64
C ASP A 143 53.23 42.48 -20.91
N ARG A 144 53.82 43.48 -21.57
CA ARG A 144 53.25 44.09 -22.77
C ARG A 144 53.33 43.16 -23.96
N LYS A 145 54.40 42.37 -24.06
CA LYS A 145 54.67 41.48 -25.19
C LYS A 145 53.67 40.33 -25.25
N HIS A 146 53.35 39.73 -24.10
CA HIS A 146 52.39 38.63 -24.00
C HIS A 146 50.98 39.09 -23.61
N ALA A 147 50.81 40.38 -23.31
CA ALA A 147 49.56 40.98 -22.85
C ALA A 147 48.99 40.29 -21.60
N VAL A 148 49.87 40.03 -20.62
CA VAL A 148 49.54 39.37 -19.36
C VAL A 148 49.70 40.37 -18.21
N ALA A 149 48.66 40.55 -17.42
CA ALA A 149 48.74 41.29 -16.16
C ALA A 149 48.69 40.33 -14.98
N GLU A 150 49.65 40.39 -14.06
CA GLU A 150 49.60 39.64 -12.80
C GLU A 150 49.41 40.63 -11.65
N LEU A 151 48.26 40.59 -10.98
CA LEU A 151 47.94 41.48 -9.88
C LEU A 151 47.91 40.72 -8.56
N PHE A 152 48.44 41.28 -7.48
CA PHE A 152 48.54 40.60 -6.18
C PHE A 152 48.42 41.56 -5.00
N GLY A 153 48.21 41.00 -3.80
CA GLY A 153 48.06 41.77 -2.56
C GLY A 153 46.60 42.04 -2.18
N GLY A 154 45.65 41.28 -2.73
CA GLY A 154 44.22 41.52 -2.59
C GLY A 154 43.70 42.26 -3.82
N VAL A 155 43.13 41.50 -4.75
CA VAL A 155 42.63 41.98 -6.03
C VAL A 155 41.10 42.01 -5.99
N ALA A 156 40.53 43.14 -6.41
CA ALA A 156 39.13 43.26 -6.74
C ALA A 156 38.97 43.39 -8.25
N ALA A 157 38.32 42.42 -8.88
CA ALA A 157 38.02 42.43 -10.31
C ALA A 157 36.50 42.52 -10.51
N ALA A 158 36.07 43.27 -11.50
CA ALA A 158 34.68 43.35 -11.91
C ALA A 158 34.60 43.26 -13.43
N ASP A 159 33.65 42.45 -13.94
CA ASP A 159 33.30 42.43 -15.36
C ASP A 159 31.77 42.43 -15.47
N SER A 160 31.21 43.55 -15.95
CA SER A 160 29.76 43.77 -15.99
C SER A 160 29.09 43.64 -14.61
N ASN A 161 28.25 42.63 -14.38
CA ASN A 161 27.54 42.41 -13.10
C ASN A 161 28.25 41.43 -12.16
N GLN A 162 29.42 40.94 -12.55
CA GLN A 162 30.19 39.96 -11.81
C GLN A 162 31.33 40.65 -11.08
N GLN A 163 31.47 40.37 -9.78
CA GLN A 163 32.56 40.87 -8.96
C GLN A 163 33.36 39.68 -8.41
N VAL A 164 34.68 39.82 -8.32
CA VAL A 164 35.58 38.78 -7.85
C VAL A 164 36.62 39.42 -6.93
N HIS A 165 36.77 38.86 -5.73
CA HIS A 165 37.82 39.19 -4.79
C HIS A 165 38.75 37.99 -4.63
N CYS A 166 40.06 38.19 -4.67
CA CYS A 166 41.05 37.11 -4.50
C CYS A 166 42.42 37.65 -4.06
N ASP A 167 43.33 36.76 -3.68
CA ASP A 167 44.69 37.15 -3.27
C ASP A 167 45.54 37.59 -4.47
N ARG A 168 45.39 36.89 -5.61
CA ARG A 168 46.09 37.15 -6.87
C ARG A 168 45.21 36.80 -8.07
N VAL A 169 45.34 37.56 -9.15
CA VAL A 169 44.75 37.23 -10.46
C VAL A 169 45.76 37.38 -11.58
N ASN A 170 45.76 36.43 -12.50
CA ASN A 170 46.42 36.59 -13.79
C ASN A 170 45.36 36.92 -14.84
N TYR A 171 45.49 38.05 -15.51
CA TYR A 171 44.66 38.47 -16.63
C TYR A 171 45.41 38.27 -17.94
N LEU A 172 45.02 37.23 -18.69
CA LEU A 172 45.59 36.90 -20.00
C LEU A 172 44.70 37.53 -21.08
N ARG A 173 45.03 38.76 -21.50
CA ARG A 173 44.20 39.52 -22.45
C ARG A 173 44.01 38.79 -23.78
N GLY A 174 45.09 38.22 -24.33
CA GLY A 174 45.06 37.50 -25.61
C GLY A 174 44.27 36.19 -25.59
N GLU A 175 44.16 35.55 -24.42
CA GLU A 175 43.35 34.33 -24.22
C GLU A 175 41.95 34.63 -23.69
N HIS A 176 41.63 35.91 -23.44
CA HIS A 176 40.40 36.34 -22.80
C HIS A 176 40.13 35.61 -21.47
N ARG A 177 41.18 35.34 -20.67
CA ARG A 177 41.06 34.50 -19.47
C ARG A 177 41.50 35.24 -18.20
N PHE A 178 40.75 35.06 -17.13
CA PHE A 178 41.15 35.39 -15.76
C PHE A 178 41.47 34.12 -14.99
N GLU A 179 42.54 34.16 -14.22
CA GLU A 179 42.94 33.08 -13.33
C GLU A 179 43.07 33.63 -11.91
N ALA A 180 41.97 33.59 -11.16
CA ALA A 180 41.92 34.02 -9.77
C ALA A 180 42.42 32.89 -8.85
N ARG A 181 43.27 33.23 -7.88
CA ARG A 181 43.92 32.30 -6.96
C ARG A 181 43.95 32.87 -5.55
N GLY A 182 43.73 32.00 -4.56
CA GLY A 182 43.75 32.35 -3.14
C GLY A 182 42.47 33.08 -2.72
N HIS A 183 41.73 32.46 -1.79
CA HIS A 183 40.49 32.98 -1.20
C HIS A 183 39.57 33.68 -2.21
N VAL A 184 39.21 32.97 -3.28
CA VAL A 184 38.40 33.55 -4.35
C VAL A 184 36.95 33.65 -3.90
N ILE A 185 36.40 34.86 -3.87
CA ILE A 185 35.00 35.18 -3.60
C ILE A 185 34.44 35.83 -4.85
N GLY A 186 33.60 35.10 -5.59
CA GLY A 186 32.84 35.63 -6.73
C GLY A 186 31.43 36.00 -6.32
N GLU A 187 30.94 37.15 -6.75
CA GLU A 187 29.57 37.63 -6.49
C GLU A 187 28.87 37.98 -7.80
N ASP A 188 27.64 37.45 -7.97
CA ASP A 188 26.68 37.93 -8.97
C ASP A 188 25.63 38.79 -8.26
N VAL A 189 25.79 40.10 -8.42
CA VAL A 189 24.95 41.11 -7.76
C VAL A 189 23.50 41.03 -8.24
N SER A 190 23.27 40.65 -9.50
CA SER A 190 21.91 40.61 -10.09
C SER A 190 21.11 39.42 -9.60
N ASN A 191 21.77 38.32 -9.27
CA ASN A 191 21.11 37.07 -8.88
C ASN A 191 21.25 36.72 -7.39
N HIS A 192 21.94 37.55 -6.59
CA HIS A 192 22.20 37.30 -5.16
C HIS A 192 22.87 35.94 -4.92
N VAL A 193 23.89 35.65 -5.73
CA VAL A 193 24.68 34.41 -5.67
C VAL A 193 26.12 34.75 -5.31
N THR A 194 26.70 34.01 -4.37
CA THR A 194 28.12 34.10 -4.01
C THR A 194 28.80 32.75 -4.15
N LEU A 195 30.05 32.75 -4.62
CA LEU A 195 30.89 31.58 -4.86
C LEU A 195 32.20 31.75 -4.11
N ASN A 196 32.49 30.84 -3.18
CA ASN A 196 33.78 30.79 -2.48
C ASN A 196 34.58 29.59 -3.00
N ALA A 197 35.85 29.77 -3.36
CA ALA A 197 36.74 28.70 -3.82
C ALA A 197 38.22 29.06 -3.64
N ASP A 198 39.12 28.07 -3.68
CA ASP A 198 40.57 28.33 -3.65
C ASP A 198 41.08 28.93 -4.97
N SER A 199 40.45 28.56 -6.08
CA SER A 199 40.79 29.05 -7.42
C SER A 199 39.59 29.07 -8.35
N VAL A 200 39.56 30.06 -9.24
CA VAL A 200 38.56 30.18 -10.31
C VAL A 200 39.26 30.56 -11.61
N ASP A 201 39.05 29.77 -12.66
CA ASP A 201 39.41 30.15 -14.03
C ASP A 201 38.16 30.68 -14.72
N TYR A 202 38.20 31.92 -15.20
CA TYR A 202 37.11 32.54 -15.95
C TYR A 202 37.52 32.83 -17.40
N ASP A 203 36.91 32.16 -18.36
CA ASP A 203 37.05 32.43 -19.80
C ASP A 203 35.98 33.44 -20.23
N ARG A 204 36.36 34.60 -20.77
CA ARG A 204 35.42 35.68 -21.11
C ARG A 204 34.71 35.50 -22.45
N VAL A 205 35.20 34.61 -23.32
CA VAL A 205 34.59 34.39 -24.66
C VAL A 205 33.44 33.44 -24.54
N THR A 206 33.73 32.28 -23.94
CA THR A 206 32.72 31.28 -23.66
C THR A 206 31.96 31.61 -22.39
N HIS A 207 32.46 32.57 -21.63
CA HIS A 207 31.98 32.89 -20.31
C HIS A 207 32.18 31.71 -19.33
N ARG A 208 33.25 30.88 -19.34
CA ARG A 208 33.40 29.69 -18.45
C ARG A 208 33.90 30.00 -17.10
N ALA A 209 33.31 29.47 -16.04
CA ALA A 209 33.94 29.46 -14.74
C ALA A 209 34.17 28.04 -14.27
N VAL A 210 35.42 27.74 -13.96
CA VAL A 210 35.83 26.48 -13.33
C VAL A 210 36.39 26.81 -11.96
N ALA A 211 35.60 26.51 -10.93
CA ALA A 211 35.99 26.70 -9.55
C ALA A 211 36.55 25.40 -8.96
N ARG A 212 37.66 25.48 -8.23
CA ARG A 212 38.35 24.33 -7.62
C ARG A 212 38.78 24.64 -6.19
N GLY A 213 38.99 23.59 -5.40
CA GLY A 213 39.36 23.71 -3.99
C GLY A 213 38.15 23.86 -3.10
N ARG A 214 37.26 22.85 -3.16
CA ARG A 214 36.00 22.79 -2.37
C ARG A 214 35.09 24.02 -2.55
N PRO A 215 34.69 24.36 -3.79
CA PRO A 215 33.80 25.47 -4.02
C PRO A 215 32.50 25.35 -3.23
N VAL A 216 32.15 26.43 -2.53
CA VAL A 216 30.87 26.60 -1.85
C VAL A 216 30.12 27.71 -2.54
N LEU A 217 28.94 27.39 -3.07
CA LEU A 217 28.06 28.41 -3.64
C LEU A 217 26.87 28.64 -2.72
N ARG A 218 26.57 29.90 -2.48
CA ARG A 218 25.43 30.35 -1.69
C ARG A 218 24.49 31.13 -2.58
N ALA A 219 23.23 30.72 -2.61
CA ALA A 219 22.18 31.43 -3.33
C ALA A 219 21.08 31.83 -2.35
N ARG A 220 20.63 33.08 -2.42
CA ARG A 220 19.53 33.58 -1.60
C ARG A 220 18.26 33.73 -2.43
N ASP A 221 17.16 33.19 -1.93
CA ASP A 221 15.84 33.33 -2.56
C ASP A 221 15.16 34.67 -2.20
N ARG A 222 13.97 34.92 -2.79
CA ARG A 222 13.17 36.13 -2.54
C ARG A 222 12.64 36.24 -1.10
N ASP A 223 12.57 35.12 -0.39
CA ASP A 223 12.12 35.04 1.01
C ASP A 223 13.28 35.19 2.00
N GLY A 224 14.50 35.43 1.50
CA GLY A 224 15.71 35.61 2.29
C GLY A 224 16.37 34.30 2.76
N ARG A 225 15.88 33.14 2.31
CA ARG A 225 16.46 31.84 2.67
C ARG A 225 17.67 31.56 1.80
N THR A 226 18.67 30.95 2.41
CA THR A 226 19.93 30.64 1.74
C THR A 226 20.01 29.14 1.51
N ALA A 227 20.42 28.73 0.31
CA ALA A 227 20.97 27.39 0.15
C ALA A 227 22.44 27.42 -0.16
N GLU A 228 23.08 26.34 0.26
CA GLU A 228 24.48 26.09 0.04
C GLU A 228 24.65 24.85 -0.81
N VAL A 229 25.52 24.93 -1.81
CA VAL A 229 25.94 23.79 -2.62
C VAL A 229 27.45 23.66 -2.51
N HIS A 230 27.88 22.56 -1.90
CA HIS A 230 29.27 22.17 -1.71
C HIS A 230 29.63 21.13 -2.78
N ALA A 231 30.81 21.25 -3.40
CA ALA A 231 31.35 20.28 -4.35
C ALA A 231 32.88 20.33 -4.37
N VAL A 232 33.56 19.34 -4.94
CA VAL A 232 35.03 19.38 -5.11
C VAL A 232 35.43 20.23 -6.32
N ARG A 233 34.66 20.15 -7.40
CA ARG A 233 34.83 20.94 -8.61
C ARG A 233 33.48 21.44 -9.09
N ARG A 234 33.45 22.68 -9.55
CA ARG A 234 32.27 23.27 -10.17
C ARG A 234 32.59 23.77 -11.55
N VAL A 235 31.71 23.47 -12.49
CA VAL A 235 31.70 24.03 -13.83
C VAL A 235 30.35 24.70 -13.95
N LEU A 236 30.32 26.00 -14.20
CA LEU A 236 29.07 26.59 -14.62
C LEU A 236 29.03 26.59 -16.15
N ASP A 237 27.92 26.98 -16.78
CA ASP A 237 27.77 27.20 -18.23
C ASP A 237 26.78 28.37 -18.52
N ASN A 238 27.27 29.53 -19.00
CA ASN A 238 26.52 30.81 -19.14
C ASN A 238 25.63 30.75 -20.36
N GLU A 239 26.27 30.43 -21.47
CA GLU A 239 25.64 30.41 -22.77
C GLU A 239 24.66 29.25 -22.88
N ARG A 240 24.99 28.08 -22.32
CA ARG A 240 24.07 26.92 -22.31
C ARG A 240 23.07 27.00 -21.19
N ARG A 241 23.31 27.89 -20.24
CA ARG A 241 22.52 28.01 -19.05
C ARG A 241 22.46 26.69 -18.25
N VAL A 242 23.62 26.12 -17.94
CA VAL A 242 23.76 24.88 -17.16
C VAL A 242 24.71 25.11 -15.98
N ALA A 243 24.53 24.42 -14.85
CA ALA A 243 25.58 24.32 -13.84
C ALA A 243 25.80 22.88 -13.43
N GLU A 244 27.07 22.55 -13.22
CA GLU A 244 27.54 21.22 -12.88
C GLU A 244 28.37 21.27 -11.60
N ALA A 245 28.04 20.40 -10.66
CA ALA A 245 28.79 20.17 -9.44
C ALA A 245 29.30 18.72 -9.44
N VAL A 246 30.61 18.55 -9.29
CA VAL A 246 31.30 17.27 -9.44
C VAL A 246 32.01 16.88 -8.14
N ASP A 247 31.89 15.60 -7.82
CA ASP A 247 32.43 14.88 -6.66
C ASP A 247 31.93 15.42 -5.31
N SER A 248 31.19 14.59 -4.59
CA SER A 248 30.67 14.88 -3.24
C SER A 248 29.79 16.14 -3.18
N VAL A 249 28.77 16.17 -4.03
CA VAL A 249 27.76 17.24 -3.99
C VAL A 249 26.99 17.15 -2.68
N HIS A 250 26.95 18.24 -1.93
CA HIS A 250 26.10 18.38 -0.76
C HIS A 250 25.28 19.67 -0.85
N VAL A 251 23.96 19.53 -0.82
CA VAL A 251 23.00 20.64 -0.91
C VAL A 251 22.31 20.79 0.44
N VAL A 252 22.28 22.00 0.98
CA VAL A 252 21.61 22.31 2.25
C VAL A 252 20.69 23.51 2.08
N ARG A 253 19.45 23.39 2.55
CA ARG A 253 18.49 24.51 2.66
C ARG A 253 17.51 24.26 3.80
N ASP A 254 17.47 25.15 4.80
CA ASP A 254 16.62 25.00 5.99
C ASP A 254 16.85 23.62 6.68
N THR A 255 15.84 22.74 6.71
CA THR A 255 15.92 21.37 7.23
C THR A 255 16.24 20.33 6.16
N LEU A 256 16.19 20.73 4.89
CA LEU A 256 16.34 19.86 3.74
C LEU A 256 17.81 19.73 3.36
N GLN A 257 18.23 18.50 3.10
CA GLN A 257 19.58 18.15 2.72
C GLN A 257 19.56 17.17 1.56
N ALA A 258 20.57 17.23 0.69
CA ALA A 258 20.80 16.22 -0.34
C ALA A 258 22.29 15.96 -0.55
N THR A 259 22.60 14.75 -0.99
CA THR A 259 23.95 14.30 -1.36
C THR A 259 23.92 13.53 -2.66
N ALA A 260 24.94 13.70 -3.49
CA ALA A 260 25.12 12.97 -4.74
C ALA A 260 26.60 12.98 -5.18
N ASP A 261 27.01 12.08 -6.07
CA ASP A 261 28.35 12.15 -6.68
C ASP A 261 28.43 13.32 -7.69
N TYR A 262 27.33 13.58 -8.38
CA TYR A 262 27.25 14.59 -9.42
C TYR A 262 25.87 15.24 -9.48
N ALA A 263 25.84 16.54 -9.78
CA ALA A 263 24.60 17.29 -9.95
C ALA A 263 24.67 18.19 -11.17
N ILE A 264 23.59 18.22 -11.95
CA ILE A 264 23.38 19.13 -13.06
C ILE A 264 22.11 19.94 -12.80
N PHE A 265 22.12 21.22 -13.13
CA PHE A 265 20.90 22.00 -13.29
C PHE A 265 20.90 22.76 -14.61
N ASP A 266 19.79 22.66 -15.35
CA ASP A 266 19.53 23.41 -16.58
C ASP A 266 18.40 24.42 -16.33
N ASP A 267 18.74 25.71 -16.34
CA ASP A 267 17.82 26.83 -16.06
C ASP A 267 16.91 27.15 -17.25
N ARG A 268 17.24 26.69 -18.47
CA ARG A 268 16.31 26.83 -19.61
C ARG A 268 15.17 25.83 -19.51
N LEU A 269 15.45 24.66 -18.96
CA LEU A 269 14.48 23.58 -18.78
C LEU A 269 13.81 23.62 -17.40
N ASP A 270 14.26 24.50 -16.50
CA ASP A 270 13.89 24.53 -15.08
C ASP A 270 14.04 23.13 -14.43
N HIS A 271 15.07 22.37 -14.84
CA HIS A 271 15.21 20.94 -14.55
C HIS A 271 16.61 20.61 -14.03
N GLY A 272 16.67 19.88 -12.92
CA GLY A 272 17.92 19.40 -12.31
C GLY A 272 17.96 17.89 -12.11
N TRP A 273 19.18 17.37 -12.07
CA TRP A 273 19.50 15.97 -11.85
C TRP A 273 20.54 15.82 -10.74
N LEU A 274 20.34 14.84 -9.88
CA LEU A 274 21.32 14.31 -8.94
C LEU A 274 21.63 12.87 -9.33
N LEU A 275 22.91 12.53 -9.43
CA LEU A 275 23.43 11.28 -10.00
C LEU A 275 24.50 10.68 -9.09
N GLY A 276 24.69 9.36 -9.19
CA GLY A 276 25.66 8.63 -8.37
C GLY A 276 25.16 8.45 -6.94
N LYS A 277 24.19 7.53 -6.79
CA LYS A 277 23.54 7.18 -5.52
C LYS A 277 23.00 8.40 -4.74
N PRO A 278 22.21 9.25 -5.42
CA PRO A 278 21.67 10.44 -4.79
C PRO A 278 20.72 10.10 -3.62
N ARG A 279 20.80 10.92 -2.57
CA ARG A 279 19.94 10.84 -1.40
C ARG A 279 19.50 12.24 -1.00
N ALA A 280 18.22 12.45 -0.78
CA ALA A 280 17.65 13.68 -0.24
C ALA A 280 16.87 13.38 1.04
N TRP A 281 16.88 14.25 2.03
CA TRP A 281 16.14 14.05 3.28
C TRP A 281 15.79 15.37 3.97
N ASP A 282 14.77 15.30 4.83
CA ASP A 282 14.43 16.32 5.82
C ASP A 282 14.32 15.69 7.23
N ASP A 283 13.59 16.35 8.13
CA ASP A 283 13.41 15.89 9.52
C ASP A 283 12.62 14.57 9.63
N GLU A 284 11.78 14.22 8.66
CA GLU A 284 10.86 13.07 8.73
C GLU A 284 10.94 12.16 7.51
N THR A 285 11.45 12.63 6.37
CA THR A 285 11.39 11.94 5.09
C THR A 285 12.79 11.79 4.49
N THR A 286 13.10 10.61 3.97
CA THR A 286 14.30 10.34 3.16
C THR A 286 13.87 9.78 1.81
N VAL A 287 14.48 10.27 0.74
CA VAL A 287 14.23 9.84 -0.64
C VAL A 287 15.55 9.42 -1.30
N THR A 288 15.53 8.26 -1.95
CA THR A 288 16.66 7.70 -2.68
C THR A 288 16.21 7.11 -4.01
N GLY A 289 17.18 6.96 -4.92
CA GLY A 289 17.04 6.28 -6.20
C GLY A 289 18.40 6.29 -6.91
N ASP A 290 18.47 5.70 -8.11
CA ASP A 290 19.69 5.77 -8.92
C ASP A 290 19.86 7.18 -9.53
N THR A 291 18.74 7.89 -9.74
CA THR A 291 18.70 9.30 -10.15
C THR A 291 17.57 10.03 -9.43
N LEU A 292 17.83 11.25 -8.96
CA LEU A 292 16.79 12.17 -8.50
C LEU A 292 16.69 13.33 -9.48
N GLU A 293 15.48 13.62 -9.94
CA GLU A 293 15.16 14.72 -10.85
C GLU A 293 14.29 15.74 -10.14
N VAL A 294 14.49 16.99 -10.52
CA VAL A 294 13.84 18.14 -9.88
C VAL A 294 13.36 19.09 -10.95
N TRP A 295 12.06 19.32 -10.99
CA TRP A 295 11.43 20.30 -11.87
C TRP A 295 10.94 21.49 -11.08
N THR A 296 11.30 22.67 -11.56
CA THR A 296 10.89 23.94 -11.00
C THR A 296 10.06 24.75 -12.00
N GLU A 297 9.40 25.79 -11.52
CA GLU A 297 8.74 26.79 -12.35
C GLU A 297 8.88 28.14 -11.66
N LYS A 298 9.50 29.13 -12.30
CA LYS A 298 9.76 30.44 -11.70
C LYS A 298 10.48 30.33 -10.33
N ARG A 299 11.42 29.39 -10.21
CA ARG A 299 12.15 29.07 -8.97
C ARG A 299 11.24 28.55 -7.83
N ALA A 300 10.12 27.89 -8.14
CA ALA A 300 9.28 27.16 -7.18
C ALA A 300 9.31 25.65 -7.48
N LEU A 301 9.24 24.79 -6.47
CA LEU A 301 9.23 23.33 -6.66
C LEU A 301 7.88 22.89 -7.22
N ARG A 302 7.90 22.13 -8.33
CA ARG A 302 6.67 21.58 -8.93
C ARG A 302 6.62 20.08 -8.90
N ARG A 303 7.74 19.45 -9.24
CA ARG A 303 7.82 17.99 -9.30
C ARG A 303 9.20 17.51 -8.90
N PHE A 304 9.22 16.44 -8.14
CA PHE A 304 10.41 15.71 -7.78
C PHE A 304 10.24 14.26 -8.27
N VAL A 305 11.27 13.66 -8.87
CA VAL A 305 11.18 12.30 -9.40
C VAL A 305 12.38 11.49 -8.92
N ALA A 306 12.15 10.38 -8.23
CA ALA A 306 13.16 9.36 -8.00
C ALA A 306 13.01 8.26 -9.06
N ARG A 307 14.11 7.89 -9.73
CA ARG A 307 14.14 6.83 -10.76
C ARG A 307 15.05 5.70 -10.35
N GLN A 308 14.57 4.48 -10.65
CA GLN A 308 15.19 3.19 -10.39
C GLN A 308 15.51 2.98 -8.91
N ASN A 309 15.08 1.83 -8.36
CA ASN A 309 15.21 1.55 -6.92
C ASN A 309 14.67 2.69 -6.04
N ALA A 310 13.64 3.39 -6.54
CA ALA A 310 13.13 4.60 -5.92
C ALA A 310 12.48 4.26 -4.59
N THR A 311 12.94 4.89 -3.52
CA THR A 311 12.48 4.63 -2.15
C THR A 311 12.18 5.95 -1.45
N ILE A 312 11.04 6.01 -0.77
CA ILE A 312 10.65 7.11 0.12
C ILE A 312 10.36 6.51 1.49
N ASP A 313 11.21 6.84 2.45
CA ASP A 313 11.07 6.46 3.86
C ASP A 313 10.57 7.66 4.65
N TYR A 314 9.47 7.48 5.36
CA TYR A 314 8.88 8.43 6.30
C TYR A 314 8.97 7.87 7.72
N VAL A 315 9.40 8.71 8.66
CA VAL A 315 9.42 8.43 10.10
C VAL A 315 8.88 9.66 10.82
N GLY A 316 7.73 9.51 11.46
CA GLY A 316 7.09 10.60 12.18
C GLY A 316 7.89 11.01 13.41
N ALA A 317 8.35 12.26 13.44
CA ALA A 317 9.14 12.83 14.53
C ALA A 317 8.33 13.82 15.38
N ARG A 318 7.18 14.29 14.90
CA ARG A 318 6.30 15.25 15.59
C ARG A 318 5.45 14.57 16.67
N PRO A 319 4.98 15.31 17.70
CA PRO A 319 4.19 14.73 18.78
C PRO A 319 2.93 13.97 18.34
N ASP A 320 2.33 14.36 17.22
CA ASP A 320 1.11 13.76 16.65
C ASP A 320 1.38 12.57 15.72
N SER A 321 2.60 12.42 15.18
CA SER A 321 3.00 11.31 14.31
C SER A 321 4.12 10.45 14.90
N ARG A 322 4.51 10.69 16.15
CA ARG A 322 5.70 10.07 16.76
C ARG A 322 5.55 8.55 16.81
N GLY A 323 6.44 7.86 16.11
CA GLY A 323 6.43 6.39 16.03
C GLY A 323 5.70 5.81 14.83
N GLU A 324 5.04 6.65 14.02
CA GLU A 324 4.57 6.25 12.70
C GLU A 324 5.75 6.09 11.74
N ALA A 325 5.67 5.11 10.85
CA ALA A 325 6.65 4.91 9.80
C ALA A 325 5.98 4.44 8.50
N SER A 326 6.53 4.84 7.36
CA SER A 326 6.09 4.36 6.05
C SER A 326 7.27 4.22 5.12
N ARG A 327 7.38 3.08 4.43
CA ARG A 327 8.34 2.87 3.34
C ARG A 327 7.58 2.65 2.05
N LEU A 328 7.71 3.55 1.09
CA LEU A 328 7.17 3.41 -0.25
C LEU A 328 8.29 3.18 -1.26
N THR A 329 8.11 2.21 -2.14
CA THR A 329 9.10 1.82 -3.15
C THR A 329 8.45 1.65 -4.52
N GLY A 330 9.25 1.80 -5.59
CA GLY A 330 8.87 1.49 -6.97
C GLY A 330 10.04 1.69 -7.94
N ASP A 331 9.83 1.38 -9.22
CA ASP A 331 10.79 1.68 -10.28
C ASP A 331 10.91 3.20 -10.52
N ARG A 332 9.83 3.95 -10.27
CA ARG A 332 9.80 5.42 -10.32
C ARG A 332 8.85 5.96 -9.26
N VAL A 333 9.24 7.01 -8.56
CA VAL A 333 8.34 7.75 -7.67
C VAL A 333 8.32 9.23 -8.06
N ASP A 334 7.15 9.72 -8.44
CA ASP A 334 6.87 11.13 -8.74
C ASP A 334 6.22 11.78 -7.53
N VAL A 335 6.69 12.96 -7.12
CA VAL A 335 6.08 13.78 -6.08
C VAL A 335 5.72 15.12 -6.68
N PHE A 336 4.45 15.50 -6.55
CA PHE A 336 3.90 16.73 -7.09
C PHE A 336 3.63 17.74 -5.98
N PHE A 337 3.91 18.99 -6.27
CA PHE A 337 3.76 20.10 -5.35
C PHE A 337 2.83 21.15 -5.95
N SER A 338 1.89 21.63 -5.14
CA SER A 338 0.94 22.68 -5.51
C SER A 338 0.99 23.83 -4.51
N ARG A 339 0.52 25.00 -4.93
CA ARG A 339 0.24 26.10 -4.00
C ARG A 339 -1.23 26.10 -3.69
N HIS A 340 -1.58 25.91 -2.42
CA HIS A 340 -2.95 26.02 -1.94
C HIS A 340 -3.08 27.24 -1.01
N GLY A 341 -4.00 28.15 -1.35
CA GLY A 341 -4.35 29.33 -0.53
C GLY A 341 -4.51 30.63 -1.33
N ASN A 342 -5.44 31.48 -0.89
CA ASN A 342 -5.67 32.84 -1.42
C ASN A 342 -4.66 33.87 -0.86
N ASP A 343 -3.72 33.48 0.00
CA ASP A 343 -2.68 34.36 0.53
C ASP A 343 -1.53 34.49 -0.47
N VAL A 344 -1.68 35.46 -1.36
CA VAL A 344 -0.73 35.87 -2.42
C VAL A 344 0.66 36.23 -1.86
N GLU A 345 0.82 36.39 -0.55
CA GLU A 345 2.09 36.85 0.04
C GLU A 345 3.00 35.74 0.64
N ARG A 346 2.54 34.49 0.87
CA ARG A 346 3.34 33.50 1.66
C ARG A 346 3.17 32.01 1.34
N GLY A 347 2.61 31.62 0.20
CA GLY A 347 2.35 30.21 -0.12
C GLY A 347 3.63 29.39 -0.39
N ALA A 348 4.10 28.61 0.59
CA ALA A 348 5.09 27.56 0.39
C ALA A 348 4.51 26.46 -0.53
N ASP A 349 5.36 25.80 -1.32
CA ASP A 349 4.92 24.69 -2.16
C ASP A 349 4.60 23.48 -1.26
N GLU A 350 3.35 23.03 -1.25
CA GLU A 350 2.90 21.91 -0.42
C GLU A 350 2.81 20.63 -1.26
N MET A 351 3.14 19.48 -0.68
CA MET A 351 2.94 18.20 -1.35
C MET A 351 1.44 18.01 -1.64
N ASP A 352 1.12 17.83 -2.91
CA ASP A 352 -0.24 17.61 -3.41
C ASP A 352 -0.52 16.12 -3.57
N SER A 353 0.38 15.45 -4.29
CA SER A 353 0.23 14.04 -4.60
C SER A 353 1.58 13.37 -4.84
N LEU A 354 1.58 12.05 -4.67
CA LEU A 354 2.74 11.20 -4.88
C LEU A 354 2.30 9.99 -5.71
N ILE A 355 3.11 9.55 -6.66
CA ILE A 355 2.84 8.40 -7.52
C ILE A 355 4.07 7.49 -7.58
N ALA A 356 3.98 6.29 -7.00
CA ALA A 356 4.95 5.22 -7.20
C ALA A 356 4.48 4.29 -8.32
N VAL A 357 5.35 3.99 -9.29
CA VAL A 357 5.06 3.18 -10.48
C VAL A 357 6.12 2.07 -10.61
N GLY A 358 5.68 0.90 -11.07
CA GLY A 358 6.54 -0.25 -11.34
C GLY A 358 6.83 -1.03 -10.06
N LYS A 359 6.14 -2.15 -9.89
CA LYS A 359 6.18 -3.01 -8.69
C LYS A 359 6.09 -2.19 -7.39
N ALA A 360 5.19 -1.22 -7.37
CA ALA A 360 5.02 -0.31 -6.26
C ALA A 360 4.66 -1.09 -4.98
N ARG A 361 5.32 -0.77 -3.88
CA ARG A 361 5.05 -1.37 -2.56
C ARG A 361 5.08 -0.31 -1.47
N ASN A 362 4.11 -0.35 -0.57
CA ASN A 362 4.07 0.48 0.62
C ASN A 362 4.00 -0.41 1.87
N ASN A 363 4.86 -0.15 2.85
CA ASN A 363 4.79 -0.74 4.18
C ASN A 363 4.56 0.38 5.18
N TYR A 364 3.37 0.43 5.76
CA TYR A 364 2.98 1.40 6.77
C TYR A 364 2.94 0.76 8.15
N ALA A 365 3.38 1.51 9.16
CA ALA A 365 3.27 1.16 10.57
C ALA A 365 2.76 2.38 11.35
N ALA A 366 1.68 2.20 12.12
CA ALA A 366 1.15 3.23 13.00
C ALA A 366 1.98 3.35 14.29
N SER A 367 1.78 4.42 15.03
CA SER A 367 2.37 4.55 16.37
C SER A 367 1.85 3.45 17.31
N PRO A 368 2.73 2.65 17.93
CA PRO A 368 2.29 1.59 18.85
C PRO A 368 1.67 2.18 20.11
N ARG A 369 0.57 1.57 20.57
CA ARG A 369 -0.04 1.88 21.87
C ARG A 369 0.72 1.18 23.00
N ALA A 370 0.62 1.72 24.21
CA ALA A 370 1.32 1.17 25.37
C ALA A 370 0.96 -0.31 25.60
N GLY A 371 1.97 -1.19 25.61
CA GLY A 371 1.81 -2.63 25.81
C GLY A 371 1.31 -3.43 24.59
N LYS A 372 1.14 -2.77 23.44
CA LYS A 372 0.69 -3.42 22.19
C LYS A 372 1.72 -3.27 21.06
N THR A 373 1.63 -4.14 20.07
CA THR A 373 2.34 -3.98 18.79
C THR A 373 1.75 -2.81 18.00
N ALA A 374 2.51 -2.28 17.04
CA ALA A 374 1.98 -1.34 16.06
C ALA A 374 1.02 -2.05 15.10
N GLU A 375 -0.05 -1.37 14.70
CA GLU A 375 -0.81 -1.77 13.52
C GLU A 375 0.04 -1.55 12.29
N THR A 376 0.03 -2.51 11.36
CA THR A 376 0.81 -2.39 10.13
C THR A 376 -0.01 -2.77 8.92
N ASN A 377 0.33 -2.17 7.78
CA ASN A 377 -0.30 -2.48 6.52
C ASN A 377 0.76 -2.54 5.42
N ALA A 378 0.92 -3.71 4.81
CA ALA A 378 1.75 -3.91 3.63
C ALA A 378 0.85 -3.94 2.40
N THR A 379 1.16 -3.17 1.36
CA THR A 379 0.36 -3.10 0.14
C THR A 379 1.25 -3.07 -1.08
N HIS A 380 0.82 -3.76 -2.13
CA HIS A 380 1.53 -3.90 -3.39
C HIS A 380 0.58 -3.65 -4.56
N GLY A 381 1.12 -3.11 -5.66
CA GLY A 381 0.48 -3.07 -6.97
C GLY A 381 1.41 -2.54 -8.05
N ASP A 382 0.90 -2.35 -9.26
CA ASP A 382 1.66 -1.73 -10.35
C ASP A 382 1.86 -0.24 -10.12
N THR A 383 0.89 0.43 -9.49
CA THR A 383 0.92 1.85 -9.17
C THR A 383 0.26 2.14 -7.85
N ILE A 384 0.91 2.95 -7.02
CA ILE A 384 0.37 3.51 -5.77
C ILE A 384 0.36 5.03 -5.91
N THR A 385 -0.82 5.64 -5.78
CA THR A 385 -0.98 7.10 -5.76
C THR A 385 -1.46 7.55 -4.39
N VAL A 386 -0.74 8.46 -3.75
CA VAL A 386 -1.10 9.06 -2.45
C VAL A 386 -1.51 10.51 -2.69
N PHE A 387 -2.64 10.91 -2.11
CA PHE A 387 -3.17 12.27 -2.20
C PHE A 387 -3.12 12.92 -0.83
N PHE A 388 -2.68 14.18 -0.80
CA PHE A 388 -2.52 14.97 0.41
C PHE A 388 -3.53 16.11 0.43
N LYS A 389 -3.99 16.44 1.63
CA LYS A 389 -4.84 17.60 1.91
C LYS A 389 -4.48 18.15 3.27
N ASP A 390 -4.26 19.46 3.37
CA ASP A 390 -3.85 20.13 4.60
C ASP A 390 -2.61 19.47 5.25
N LYS A 391 -1.64 19.04 4.43
CA LYS A 391 -0.40 18.32 4.83
C LYS A 391 -0.60 16.94 5.44
N LYS A 392 -1.79 16.35 5.31
CA LYS A 392 -2.11 14.99 5.76
C LYS A 392 -2.53 14.14 4.58
N ILE A 393 -2.34 12.83 4.70
CA ILE A 393 -2.82 11.89 3.67
C ILE A 393 -4.35 11.87 3.73
N GLU A 394 -5.00 12.24 2.64
CA GLU A 394 -6.46 12.17 2.51
C GLU A 394 -6.88 10.78 2.02
N ARG A 395 -6.16 10.27 1.01
CA ARG A 395 -6.41 8.93 0.47
C ARG A 395 -5.19 8.37 -0.25
N ALA A 396 -5.12 7.05 -0.36
CA ALA A 396 -4.17 6.35 -1.23
C ALA A 396 -4.92 5.39 -2.15
N LEU A 397 -4.41 5.21 -3.37
CA LEU A 397 -5.04 4.43 -4.42
C LEU A 397 -4.01 3.47 -5.00
N VAL A 398 -4.32 2.17 -4.97
CA VAL A 398 -3.47 1.11 -5.49
C VAL A 398 -4.17 0.44 -6.67
N ARG A 399 -3.43 0.27 -7.77
CA ARG A 399 -3.94 -0.26 -9.04
C ARG A 399 -2.97 -1.25 -9.65
N GLY A 400 -3.53 -2.25 -10.33
CA GLY A 400 -2.78 -3.28 -11.06
C GLY A 400 -2.22 -4.33 -10.11
N ALA A 401 -2.73 -5.55 -10.18
CA ALA A 401 -2.40 -6.64 -9.24
C ALA A 401 -2.38 -6.19 -7.77
N ALA A 402 -3.37 -5.39 -7.35
CA ALA A 402 -3.34 -4.75 -6.05
C ALA A 402 -3.67 -5.76 -4.94
N THR A 403 -2.76 -5.90 -3.98
CA THR A 403 -2.87 -6.82 -2.84
C THR A 403 -2.43 -6.10 -1.58
N GLY A 404 -2.99 -6.45 -0.43
CA GLY A 404 -2.49 -5.98 0.85
C GLY A 404 -2.72 -6.95 2.00
N GLU A 405 -1.99 -6.68 3.08
CA GLU A 405 -1.96 -7.46 4.29
C GLU A 405 -1.95 -6.49 5.48
N TYR A 406 -3.05 -6.50 6.25
CA TYR A 406 -3.25 -5.65 7.41
C TYR A 406 -3.10 -6.48 8.68
N HIS A 407 -2.26 -6.00 9.60
CA HIS A 407 -2.01 -6.61 10.91
C HIS A 407 -2.59 -5.73 11.99
N PHE A 408 -3.47 -6.29 12.83
CA PHE A 408 -4.03 -5.58 13.97
C PHE A 408 -3.02 -5.41 15.11
N GLU A 409 -3.30 -4.46 16.00
CA GLU A 409 -2.55 -4.33 17.25
C GLU A 409 -2.84 -5.51 18.20
N VAL A 410 -1.79 -6.21 18.64
CA VAL A 410 -1.90 -7.32 19.59
C VAL A 410 -1.05 -7.05 20.83
N ALA A 411 -1.30 -7.79 21.91
CA ALA A 411 -0.49 -7.67 23.12
C ALA A 411 0.98 -8.01 22.83
N GLN A 412 1.90 -7.20 23.35
CA GLN A 412 3.33 -7.42 23.10
C GLN A 412 3.77 -8.78 23.68
N GLY A 413 4.35 -9.64 22.84
CA GLY A 413 4.76 -11.01 23.20
C GLY A 413 3.75 -12.11 22.83
N ASP A 414 2.53 -11.74 22.42
CA ASP A 414 1.53 -12.70 21.93
C ASP A 414 1.80 -13.10 20.47
N THR A 415 2.69 -14.07 20.30
CA THR A 415 3.08 -14.59 18.98
C THR A 415 1.98 -15.38 18.27
N ALA A 416 0.97 -15.87 19.00
CA ALA A 416 -0.15 -16.58 18.42
C ALA A 416 -1.14 -15.59 17.79
N ALA A 417 -1.52 -14.54 18.53
CA ALA A 417 -2.37 -13.47 18.01
C ALA A 417 -1.70 -12.75 16.84
N ALA A 418 -0.40 -12.47 16.93
CA ALA A 418 0.36 -11.82 15.84
C ALA A 418 0.34 -12.60 14.51
N LYS A 419 0.14 -13.93 14.55
CA LYS A 419 0.03 -14.77 13.34
C LYS A 419 -1.41 -14.95 12.84
N ALA A 420 -2.40 -14.72 13.70
CA ALA A 420 -3.80 -15.00 13.39
C ALA A 420 -4.63 -13.74 13.12
N GLU A 421 -4.26 -12.60 13.69
CA GLU A 421 -4.96 -11.31 13.55
C GLU A 421 -4.49 -10.55 12.30
N ILE A 422 -4.62 -11.22 11.15
CA ILE A 422 -4.18 -10.73 9.85
C ILE A 422 -5.38 -10.74 8.89
N VAL A 423 -5.61 -9.61 8.23
CA VAL A 423 -6.55 -9.49 7.10
C VAL A 423 -5.74 -9.40 5.82
N THR A 424 -5.89 -10.37 4.92
CA THR A 424 -5.34 -10.27 3.58
C THR A 424 -6.45 -9.89 2.61
N TYR A 425 -6.12 -9.06 1.63
CA TYR A 425 -7.10 -8.58 0.67
C TYR A 425 -6.48 -8.33 -0.69
N ASP A 426 -7.25 -8.57 -1.74
CA ASP A 426 -6.87 -8.28 -3.11
C ASP A 426 -8.05 -7.78 -3.93
N ALA A 427 -7.76 -6.88 -4.86
CA ALA A 427 -8.72 -6.35 -5.82
C ALA A 427 -7.99 -5.69 -6.99
N PRO A 428 -8.62 -5.52 -8.16
CA PRO A 428 -8.06 -4.70 -9.24
C PRO A 428 -7.76 -3.25 -8.83
N ARG A 429 -8.53 -2.71 -7.87
CA ARG A 429 -8.39 -1.36 -7.33
C ARG A 429 -8.68 -1.34 -5.83
N ILE A 430 -7.70 -0.87 -5.05
CA ILE A 430 -7.81 -0.70 -3.60
C ILE A 430 -7.67 0.80 -3.28
N GLU A 431 -8.59 1.34 -2.50
CA GLU A 431 -8.57 2.75 -2.07
C GLU A 431 -8.58 2.85 -0.54
N PHE A 432 -7.55 3.47 0.02
CA PHE A 432 -7.43 3.78 1.44
C PHE A 432 -7.97 5.18 1.68
N ILE A 433 -9.00 5.31 2.51
CA ILE A 433 -9.55 6.59 2.97
C ILE A 433 -9.06 6.79 4.40
N VAL A 434 -7.86 7.36 4.53
CA VAL A 434 -7.10 7.42 5.78
C VAL A 434 -7.85 8.14 6.91
N PRO A 435 -8.50 9.31 6.70
CA PRO A 435 -9.24 9.99 7.76
C PRO A 435 -10.45 9.22 8.31
N LYS A 436 -10.88 8.15 7.61
CA LYS A 436 -12.02 7.31 7.99
C LYS A 436 -11.62 5.90 8.41
N ASN A 437 -10.32 5.56 8.42
CA ASN A 437 -9.83 4.21 8.68
C ASN A 437 -10.48 3.15 7.77
N ARG A 438 -10.71 3.49 6.48
CA ARG A 438 -11.40 2.61 5.53
C ARG A 438 -10.49 2.13 4.41
N ILE A 439 -10.56 0.84 4.12
CA ILE A 439 -9.96 0.17 2.97
C ILE A 439 -11.10 -0.27 2.06
N VAL A 440 -11.13 0.24 0.83
CA VAL A 440 -12.20 -0.02 -0.14
C VAL A 440 -11.65 -0.84 -1.30
N LEU A 441 -12.06 -2.09 -1.36
CA LEU A 441 -11.79 -3.04 -2.44
C LEU A 441 -12.88 -2.89 -3.51
N ASN A 442 -12.52 -2.79 -4.79
CA ASN A 442 -13.48 -2.55 -5.87
C ASN A 442 -13.34 -3.55 -7.04
N GLN A 443 -14.44 -3.72 -7.78
CA GLN A 443 -14.62 -4.55 -8.97
C GLN A 443 -14.72 -6.05 -8.69
N ARG A 444 -13.65 -6.67 -8.22
CA ARG A 444 -13.58 -8.09 -7.87
C ARG A 444 -12.74 -8.18 -6.61
N SER A 445 -13.42 -8.09 -5.48
CA SER A 445 -12.82 -7.95 -4.17
C SER A 445 -12.78 -9.31 -3.50
N HIS A 446 -11.62 -9.67 -2.98
CA HIS A 446 -11.40 -10.87 -2.21
C HIS A 446 -10.71 -10.49 -0.89
N LEU A 447 -11.21 -11.02 0.23
CA LEU A 447 -10.71 -10.74 1.57
C LEU A 447 -10.72 -12.02 2.39
N LEU A 448 -9.61 -12.28 3.09
CA LEU A 448 -9.46 -13.39 4.02
C LEU A 448 -9.17 -12.87 5.42
N TYR A 449 -9.79 -13.49 6.41
CA TYR A 449 -9.48 -13.28 7.83
C TYR A 449 -9.71 -14.58 8.60
N LYS A 450 -8.64 -15.18 9.13
CA LYS A 450 -8.69 -16.52 9.77
C LYS A 450 -9.31 -17.55 8.80
N GLU A 451 -10.40 -18.22 9.17
CA GLU A 451 -11.13 -19.18 8.32
C GLU A 451 -12.24 -18.53 7.45
N LEU A 452 -12.39 -17.20 7.53
CA LEU A 452 -13.38 -16.44 6.77
C LEU A 452 -12.81 -16.04 5.41
N GLU A 453 -13.54 -16.36 4.35
CA GLU A 453 -13.30 -15.91 2.98
C GLU A 453 -14.51 -15.14 2.46
N LEU A 454 -14.27 -13.92 1.98
CA LEU A 454 -15.29 -13.03 1.45
C LEU A 454 -14.95 -12.61 0.01
N ASN A 455 -15.85 -12.91 -0.92
CA ASN A 455 -15.78 -12.48 -2.31
C ASN A 455 -16.96 -11.55 -2.62
N ALA A 456 -16.74 -10.40 -3.24
CA ALA A 456 -17.81 -9.49 -3.67
C ALA A 456 -17.37 -8.55 -4.79
N LYS A 457 -18.31 -7.83 -5.43
CA LYS A 457 -17.94 -6.74 -6.36
C LYS A 457 -17.23 -5.59 -5.63
N ARG A 458 -17.65 -5.29 -4.40
CA ARG A 458 -17.06 -4.22 -3.58
C ARG A 458 -17.08 -4.61 -2.11
N VAL A 459 -15.97 -4.38 -1.41
CA VAL A 459 -15.85 -4.58 0.04
C VAL A 459 -15.28 -3.32 0.66
N GLU A 460 -15.98 -2.73 1.62
CA GLU A 460 -15.44 -1.73 2.52
C GLU A 460 -15.06 -2.39 3.83
N PHE A 461 -13.80 -2.26 4.22
CA PHE A 461 -13.27 -2.69 5.52
C PHE A 461 -12.93 -1.45 6.36
N ASP A 462 -13.61 -1.28 7.49
CA ASP A 462 -13.30 -0.27 8.50
C ASP A 462 -12.33 -0.91 9.51
N SER A 463 -11.05 -0.54 9.44
CA SER A 463 -9.98 -1.20 10.18
C SER A 463 -10.00 -0.87 11.68
N GLU A 464 -10.55 0.29 12.05
CA GLU A 464 -10.69 0.70 13.46
C GLU A 464 -11.86 -0.02 14.13
N LYS A 465 -13.01 -0.12 13.45
CA LYS A 465 -14.19 -0.83 13.98
C LYS A 465 -14.17 -2.32 13.72
N GLN A 466 -13.24 -2.80 12.89
CA GLN A 466 -13.17 -4.19 12.43
C GLN A 466 -14.48 -4.66 11.78
N THR A 467 -15.11 -3.79 10.99
CA THR A 467 -16.37 -4.11 10.29
C THR A 467 -16.21 -4.15 8.78
N LEU A 468 -16.97 -5.02 8.14
CA LEU A 468 -17.02 -5.22 6.69
C LEU A 468 -18.41 -4.85 6.16
N VAL A 469 -18.44 -4.14 5.03
CA VAL A 469 -19.64 -3.95 4.21
C VAL A 469 -19.33 -4.46 2.81
N ALA A 470 -20.09 -5.45 2.34
CA ALA A 470 -19.87 -6.08 1.05
C ALA A 470 -21.10 -5.95 0.14
N GLU A 471 -20.87 -5.53 -1.08
CA GLU A 471 -21.90 -5.17 -2.06
C GLU A 471 -21.68 -5.90 -3.39
N GLY A 472 -22.78 -6.24 -4.05
CA GLY A 472 -22.78 -6.82 -5.38
C GLY A 472 -22.42 -8.30 -5.36
N GLU A 473 -23.39 -9.10 -4.93
CA GLU A 473 -23.30 -10.56 -4.81
C GLU A 473 -22.20 -11.04 -3.85
N PRO A 474 -22.14 -10.53 -2.59
CA PRO A 474 -21.22 -11.07 -1.60
C PRO A 474 -21.43 -12.57 -1.40
N LYS A 475 -20.34 -13.31 -1.45
CA LYS A 475 -20.21 -14.72 -1.08
C LYS A 475 -19.27 -14.83 0.11
N LEU A 476 -19.82 -15.25 1.24
CA LEU A 476 -19.09 -15.51 2.48
C LEU A 476 -18.94 -17.02 2.66
N VAL A 477 -17.72 -17.46 2.96
CA VAL A 477 -17.42 -18.82 3.40
C VAL A 477 -16.79 -18.74 4.78
N ASP A 478 -17.35 -19.42 5.76
CA ASP A 478 -16.84 -19.48 7.14
C ASP A 478 -16.88 -20.94 7.62
N ARG A 479 -15.71 -21.55 7.84
CA ARG A 479 -15.57 -22.96 8.28
C ARG A 479 -16.36 -23.97 7.41
N GLY A 480 -16.46 -23.69 6.11
CA GLY A 480 -17.16 -24.53 5.12
C GLY A 480 -18.64 -24.22 4.95
N ASP A 481 -19.22 -23.34 5.77
CA ASP A 481 -20.60 -22.87 5.58
C ASP A 481 -20.58 -21.69 4.58
N GLU A 482 -21.30 -21.84 3.47
CA GLU A 482 -21.38 -20.85 2.40
C GLU A 482 -22.71 -20.09 2.44
N VAL A 483 -22.64 -18.75 2.40
CA VAL A 483 -23.81 -17.88 2.29
C VAL A 483 -23.55 -16.81 1.24
N THR A 484 -24.50 -16.63 0.35
CA THR A 484 -24.50 -15.58 -0.68
C THR A 484 -25.63 -14.60 -0.43
N GLY A 485 -25.55 -13.38 -0.97
CA GLY A 485 -26.64 -12.42 -0.91
C GLY A 485 -26.39 -11.17 -1.75
N HIS A 486 -27.13 -10.08 -1.53
CA HIS A 486 -26.95 -8.83 -2.29
C HIS A 486 -26.13 -7.76 -1.56
N LEU A 487 -26.30 -7.68 -0.24
CA LEU A 487 -25.62 -6.76 0.66
C LEU A 487 -25.32 -7.51 1.96
N MET A 488 -24.11 -7.33 2.47
CA MET A 488 -23.67 -7.94 3.72
C MET A 488 -22.99 -6.91 4.61
N THR A 489 -23.27 -6.98 5.91
CA THR A 489 -22.52 -6.29 6.96
C THR A 489 -21.98 -7.35 7.91
N TYR A 490 -20.72 -7.24 8.34
CA TYR A 490 -20.11 -8.22 9.23
C TYR A 490 -19.13 -7.55 10.19
N ASP A 491 -19.07 -8.03 11.41
CA ASP A 491 -18.21 -7.56 12.48
C ASP A 491 -17.22 -8.67 12.80
N LEU A 492 -15.92 -8.41 12.58
CA LEU A 492 -14.86 -9.41 12.70
C LEU A 492 -14.57 -9.78 14.16
N GLU A 493 -14.72 -8.84 15.08
CA GLU A 493 -14.48 -9.03 16.52
C GLU A 493 -15.53 -9.96 17.13
N THR A 494 -16.80 -9.65 16.90
CA THR A 494 -17.93 -10.41 17.45
C THR A 494 -18.33 -11.61 16.60
N ARG A 495 -17.81 -11.71 15.36
CA ARG A 495 -18.21 -12.71 14.34
C ARG A 495 -19.71 -12.71 14.06
N THR A 496 -20.34 -11.54 14.14
CA THR A 496 -21.77 -11.35 13.86
C THR A 496 -21.96 -10.56 12.56
N GLY A 497 -23.13 -10.69 11.94
CA GLY A 497 -23.37 -10.02 10.67
C GLY A 497 -24.79 -10.16 10.17
N THR A 498 -25.11 -9.42 9.12
CA THR A 498 -26.41 -9.46 8.44
C THR A 498 -26.18 -9.56 6.95
N ILE A 499 -26.87 -10.49 6.30
CA ILE A 499 -26.89 -10.67 4.84
C ILE A 499 -28.33 -10.44 4.38
N TYR A 500 -28.50 -9.56 3.40
CA TYR A 500 -29.79 -9.23 2.80
C TYR A 500 -30.00 -9.99 1.50
N LYS A 501 -31.22 -10.48 1.29
CA LYS A 501 -31.60 -11.37 0.18
C LYS A 501 -30.60 -12.52 0.07
N ALA A 502 -30.47 -13.24 1.17
CA ALA A 502 -29.48 -14.26 1.33
C ALA A 502 -29.96 -15.60 0.78
N GLU A 503 -29.05 -16.31 0.15
CA GLU A 503 -29.24 -17.65 -0.38
C GLU A 503 -28.11 -18.54 0.14
N THR A 504 -28.48 -19.69 0.70
CA THR A 504 -27.53 -20.69 1.17
C THR A 504 -28.00 -22.09 0.81
N ALA A 505 -27.05 -22.93 0.41
CA ALA A 505 -27.27 -24.34 0.15
C ALA A 505 -26.70 -25.14 1.32
N TYR A 506 -27.52 -25.99 1.93
CA TYR A 506 -27.06 -26.90 2.97
C TYR A 506 -27.65 -28.30 2.71
N GLU A 507 -26.78 -29.30 2.67
CA GLU A 507 -27.09 -30.66 2.19
C GLU A 507 -27.81 -30.68 0.83
N LYS A 508 -29.11 -31.04 0.82
CA LYS A 508 -29.97 -31.10 -0.38
C LYS A 508 -31.01 -29.96 -0.41
N GLY A 509 -30.90 -29.01 0.52
CA GLY A 509 -31.83 -27.92 0.71
C GLY A 509 -31.28 -26.57 0.24
N LEU A 510 -32.12 -25.81 -0.43
CA LEU A 510 -31.91 -24.40 -0.74
C LEU A 510 -32.75 -23.54 0.21
N TYR A 511 -32.06 -22.66 0.92
CA TYR A 511 -32.65 -21.74 1.87
C TYR A 511 -32.53 -20.33 1.32
N HIS A 512 -33.64 -19.62 1.29
CA HIS A 512 -33.71 -18.22 0.93
C HIS A 512 -34.18 -17.43 2.14
N GLY A 513 -33.67 -16.22 2.34
CA GLY A 513 -34.19 -15.32 3.36
C GLY A 513 -33.98 -13.87 2.98
N GLU A 514 -35.01 -13.02 3.15
CA GLU A 514 -34.87 -11.59 2.89
C GLU A 514 -33.82 -10.93 3.78
N ARG A 515 -33.68 -11.43 5.02
CA ARG A 515 -32.64 -10.98 5.93
C ARG A 515 -32.19 -12.12 6.84
N ILE A 516 -30.92 -12.51 6.71
CA ILE A 516 -30.27 -13.48 7.60
C ILE A 516 -29.31 -12.73 8.51
N ARG A 517 -29.47 -12.86 9.82
CA ARG A 517 -28.60 -12.27 10.84
C ARG A 517 -27.90 -13.37 11.63
N LYS A 518 -26.56 -13.37 11.63
CA LYS A 518 -25.75 -14.19 12.52
C LYS A 518 -25.67 -13.49 13.88
N VAL A 519 -26.26 -14.09 14.90
CA VAL A 519 -26.36 -13.51 16.27
C VAL A 519 -25.38 -14.14 17.26
N GLY A 520 -24.71 -15.22 16.88
CA GLY A 520 -23.64 -15.87 17.64
C GLY A 520 -22.88 -16.85 16.74
N GLU A 521 -21.91 -17.58 17.29
CA GLU A 521 -21.06 -18.48 16.48
C GLU A 521 -21.86 -19.54 15.72
N ASN A 522 -22.91 -20.10 16.33
CA ASN A 522 -23.71 -21.20 15.77
C ASN A 522 -25.20 -20.87 15.62
N GLU A 523 -25.58 -19.60 15.67
CA GLU A 523 -26.99 -19.18 15.64
C GLU A 523 -27.25 -18.14 14.54
N LEU A 524 -28.19 -18.47 13.65
CA LEU A 524 -28.70 -17.56 12.63
C LEU A 524 -30.19 -17.26 12.87
N GLU A 525 -30.58 -16.02 12.68
CA GLU A 525 -31.97 -15.59 12.61
C GLU A 525 -32.30 -15.23 11.17
N VAL A 526 -33.32 -15.89 10.61
CA VAL A 526 -33.80 -15.65 9.26
C VAL A 526 -35.16 -15.00 9.33
N MET A 527 -35.30 -13.85 8.69
CA MET A 527 -36.58 -13.16 8.50
C MET A 527 -37.06 -13.40 7.07
N ASP A 528 -38.34 -13.71 6.93
CA ASP A 528 -39.00 -14.06 5.67
C ASP A 528 -38.22 -15.13 4.90
N GLY A 529 -38.05 -16.27 5.58
CA GLY A 529 -37.31 -17.40 5.05
C GLY A 529 -38.18 -18.31 4.19
N SER A 530 -37.54 -19.05 3.28
CA SER A 530 -38.14 -20.21 2.65
C SER A 530 -37.13 -21.34 2.43
N TYR A 531 -37.63 -22.57 2.47
CA TYR A 531 -36.86 -23.80 2.26
C TYR A 531 -37.49 -24.65 1.15
N SER A 532 -36.68 -25.13 0.22
CA SER A 532 -37.05 -26.12 -0.80
C SER A 532 -35.87 -27.02 -1.12
N THR A 533 -36.10 -28.25 -1.59
CA THR A 533 -35.04 -29.06 -2.21
C THR A 533 -35.05 -28.95 -3.75
N CYS A 534 -36.00 -28.19 -4.31
CA CYS A 534 -36.09 -27.91 -5.74
C CYS A 534 -35.31 -26.62 -6.05
N ASN A 535 -34.47 -26.67 -7.07
CA ASN A 535 -33.61 -25.56 -7.52
C ASN A 535 -34.22 -24.69 -8.62
N LEU A 536 -35.51 -24.87 -8.92
CA LEU A 536 -36.23 -24.00 -9.84
C LEU A 536 -36.59 -22.68 -9.15
N ASP A 537 -36.57 -21.58 -9.90
CA ASP A 537 -37.08 -20.28 -9.46
C ASP A 537 -38.34 -19.92 -10.27
N PRO A 538 -39.56 -19.95 -9.68
CA PRO A 538 -39.88 -20.38 -8.31
C PRO A 538 -39.91 -21.92 -8.16
N PRO A 539 -39.68 -22.44 -6.95
CA PRO A 539 -39.64 -23.89 -6.71
C PRO A 539 -41.04 -24.52 -6.78
N HIS A 540 -41.12 -25.80 -7.15
CA HIS A 540 -42.39 -26.54 -7.19
C HIS A 540 -43.11 -26.59 -5.83
N TYR A 541 -42.34 -26.59 -4.74
CA TYR A 541 -42.86 -26.49 -3.40
C TYR A 541 -41.88 -25.71 -2.52
N ARG A 542 -42.39 -25.08 -1.46
CA ARG A 542 -41.56 -24.42 -0.45
C ARG A 542 -42.24 -24.37 0.90
N PHE A 543 -41.45 -24.47 1.96
CA PHE A 543 -41.87 -24.10 3.31
C PHE A 543 -41.44 -22.67 3.57
N SER A 544 -42.37 -21.78 3.87
CA SER A 544 -42.08 -20.38 4.19
C SER A 544 -42.45 -20.07 5.63
N SER A 545 -41.66 -19.20 6.27
CA SER A 545 -41.91 -18.70 7.62
C SER A 545 -41.37 -17.30 7.75
N HIS A 546 -42.15 -16.43 8.40
CA HIS A 546 -41.73 -15.05 8.66
C HIS A 546 -40.52 -14.99 9.61
N LYS A 547 -40.42 -15.93 10.56
CA LYS A 547 -39.31 -16.01 11.51
C LYS A 547 -38.77 -17.43 11.58
N MET A 548 -37.48 -17.58 11.36
CA MET A 548 -36.77 -18.84 11.58
C MET A 548 -35.53 -18.60 12.43
N LYS A 549 -35.18 -19.60 13.24
CA LYS A 549 -33.92 -19.64 13.97
C LYS A 549 -33.20 -20.93 13.58
N VAL A 550 -32.01 -20.78 13.02
CA VAL A 550 -31.15 -21.88 12.59
C VAL A 550 -30.07 -22.07 13.65
N TYR A 551 -29.98 -23.29 14.19
CA TYR A 551 -28.87 -23.76 14.98
C TYR A 551 -27.96 -24.58 14.06
N LEU A 552 -26.80 -24.01 13.71
CA LEU A 552 -25.87 -24.64 12.76
C LEU A 552 -25.53 -26.06 13.24
N ARG A 553 -25.63 -27.04 12.34
CA ARG A 553 -25.34 -28.47 12.59
C ARG A 553 -26.27 -29.18 13.61
N ASP A 554 -27.41 -28.58 13.97
CA ASP A 554 -28.43 -29.18 14.85
C ASP A 554 -29.82 -29.18 14.19
N LYS A 555 -30.51 -28.04 14.20
CA LYS A 555 -31.91 -27.92 13.77
C LYS A 555 -32.31 -26.50 13.37
N LEU A 556 -33.40 -26.37 12.61
CA LEU A 556 -34.04 -25.11 12.27
C LEU A 556 -35.44 -25.07 12.90
N VAL A 557 -35.72 -24.03 13.68
CA VAL A 557 -37.06 -23.79 14.26
C VAL A 557 -37.72 -22.65 13.50
N ALA A 558 -38.85 -22.92 12.86
CA ALA A 558 -39.59 -21.94 12.09
C ALA A 558 -40.99 -21.71 12.68
N LYS A 559 -41.45 -20.45 12.72
CA LYS A 559 -42.78 -20.07 13.21
C LYS A 559 -43.33 -18.78 12.60
N PRO A 560 -44.62 -18.73 12.23
CA PRO A 560 -45.43 -19.87 11.78
C PRO A 560 -44.91 -20.42 10.45
N VAL A 561 -45.13 -21.71 10.17
CA VAL A 561 -44.69 -22.37 8.91
C VAL A 561 -45.86 -22.57 7.99
N VAL A 562 -45.72 -22.15 6.73
CA VAL A 562 -46.72 -22.40 5.67
C VAL A 562 -46.06 -23.19 4.56
N PHE A 563 -46.63 -24.34 4.23
CA PHE A 563 -46.24 -25.16 3.10
C PHE A 563 -47.01 -24.73 1.85
N TYR A 564 -46.26 -24.38 0.80
CA TYR A 564 -46.78 -24.00 -0.50
C TYR A 564 -46.44 -25.06 -1.55
N ILE A 565 -47.40 -25.35 -2.43
CA ILE A 565 -47.14 -25.97 -3.73
C ILE A 565 -47.31 -24.87 -4.78
N LYS A 566 -46.25 -24.58 -5.53
CA LYS A 566 -46.10 -23.35 -6.32
C LYS A 566 -46.42 -22.12 -5.44
N ASN A 567 -47.53 -21.44 -5.72
CA ASN A 567 -47.99 -20.25 -5.00
C ASN A 567 -49.26 -20.49 -4.16
N VAL A 568 -49.71 -21.75 -4.02
CA VAL A 568 -50.93 -22.09 -3.28
C VAL A 568 -50.56 -22.63 -1.88
N PRO A 569 -51.03 -22.01 -0.79
CA PRO A 569 -50.79 -22.51 0.57
C PRO A 569 -51.66 -23.76 0.83
N ILE A 570 -51.01 -24.85 1.23
CA ILE A 570 -51.68 -26.15 1.46
C ILE A 570 -51.83 -26.45 2.95
N LEU A 571 -50.82 -26.11 3.76
CA LEU A 571 -50.79 -26.41 5.19
C LEU A 571 -50.14 -25.27 5.96
N ALA A 572 -50.72 -24.88 7.08
CA ALA A 572 -50.14 -23.92 8.02
C ALA A 572 -49.97 -24.57 9.40
N LEU A 573 -48.78 -24.46 9.97
CA LEU A 573 -48.42 -24.95 11.30
C LEU A 573 -47.97 -23.79 12.19
N PRO A 574 -48.34 -23.76 13.48
CA PRO A 574 -47.91 -22.70 14.40
C PRO A 574 -46.38 -22.65 14.55
N PHE A 575 -45.72 -23.79 14.47
CA PHE A 575 -44.27 -23.92 14.36
C PHE A 575 -43.89 -25.29 13.78
N TYR A 576 -42.67 -25.41 13.26
CA TYR A 576 -42.08 -26.70 12.90
C TYR A 576 -40.58 -26.69 13.19
N VAL A 577 -40.04 -27.85 13.56
CA VAL A 577 -38.61 -28.06 13.81
C VAL A 577 -38.06 -28.97 12.72
N PHE A 578 -37.28 -28.41 11.81
CA PHE A 578 -36.60 -29.17 10.77
C PHE A 578 -35.24 -29.65 11.31
N PRO A 579 -34.99 -30.97 11.41
CA PRO A 579 -33.67 -31.46 11.75
C PRO A 579 -32.69 -31.14 10.62
N ILE A 580 -31.53 -30.58 10.97
CA ILE A 580 -30.43 -30.33 10.01
C ILE A 580 -29.36 -31.40 10.15
N LYS A 581 -29.17 -31.96 11.35
CA LYS A 581 -28.18 -33.01 11.61
C LYS A 581 -28.58 -34.33 10.91
N PRO A 582 -27.65 -35.01 10.21
CA PRO A 582 -27.89 -36.34 9.67
C PRO A 582 -27.91 -37.38 10.79
N GLY A 583 -28.84 -38.33 10.69
CA GLY A 583 -28.97 -39.44 11.63
C GLY A 583 -30.39 -39.58 12.19
N ARG A 584 -30.47 -40.24 13.35
CA ARG A 584 -31.73 -40.58 14.00
C ARG A 584 -32.30 -39.38 14.76
N HIS A 585 -33.43 -38.82 14.29
CA HIS A 585 -34.05 -37.64 14.89
C HIS A 585 -35.57 -37.77 14.97
N SER A 586 -36.14 -37.42 16.13
CA SER A 586 -37.59 -37.42 16.30
C SER A 586 -38.27 -36.40 15.38
N GLY A 587 -39.37 -36.77 14.74
CA GLY A 587 -40.07 -35.89 13.81
C GLY A 587 -41.27 -36.56 13.14
N PHE A 588 -42.09 -35.77 12.46
CA PHE A 588 -43.15 -36.31 11.61
C PHE A 588 -42.54 -37.05 10.42
N LEU A 589 -43.17 -38.13 9.97
CA LEU A 589 -42.73 -38.90 8.80
C LEU A 589 -42.86 -38.12 7.48
N PHE A 590 -43.43 -36.91 7.49
CA PHE A 590 -43.56 -36.06 6.30
C PHE A 590 -42.18 -35.72 5.71
N PRO A 591 -41.93 -35.88 4.39
CA PRO A 591 -42.89 -36.11 3.29
C PRO A 591 -43.09 -37.58 2.88
N GLN A 592 -42.68 -38.58 3.68
CA GLN A 592 -42.96 -39.99 3.40
C GLN A 592 -44.46 -40.34 3.49
N THR A 593 -45.28 -39.41 4.00
CA THR A 593 -46.73 -39.51 3.97
C THR A 593 -47.24 -39.44 2.53
N GLU A 594 -47.86 -40.51 2.06
CA GLU A 594 -48.37 -40.62 0.70
C GLU A 594 -49.82 -40.15 0.63
N PHE A 595 -50.11 -39.25 -0.31
CA PHE A 595 -51.47 -38.90 -0.70
C PHE A 595 -51.69 -39.39 -2.12
N GLY A 596 -52.77 -40.13 -2.37
CA GLY A 596 -52.98 -40.67 -3.70
C GLY A 596 -54.36 -41.18 -3.95
N PHE A 597 -54.54 -41.67 -5.17
CA PHE A 597 -55.74 -42.33 -5.63
C PHE A 597 -55.35 -43.55 -6.45
N ASN A 598 -56.02 -44.69 -6.24
CA ASN A 598 -55.99 -45.79 -7.18
C ASN A 598 -57.34 -46.52 -7.23
N SER A 599 -57.54 -47.34 -8.27
CA SER A 599 -58.81 -48.03 -8.54
C SER A 599 -59.25 -49.00 -7.44
N ARG A 600 -58.32 -49.49 -6.60
CA ARG A 600 -58.62 -50.43 -5.52
C ARG A 600 -58.94 -49.67 -4.22
N ALA A 601 -58.10 -48.73 -3.83
CA ALA A 601 -58.13 -48.01 -2.55
C ALA A 601 -58.99 -46.73 -2.53
N GLY A 602 -59.40 -46.23 -3.70
CA GLY A 602 -59.96 -44.89 -3.80
C GLY A 602 -58.92 -43.84 -3.41
N GLN A 603 -59.35 -42.74 -2.79
CA GLN A 603 -58.43 -41.79 -2.17
C GLN A 603 -57.81 -42.39 -0.91
N PHE A 604 -56.53 -42.14 -0.66
CA PHE A 604 -55.85 -42.63 0.53
C PHE A 604 -54.83 -41.63 1.07
N ILE A 605 -54.57 -41.74 2.37
CA ILE A 605 -53.43 -41.16 3.06
C ILE A 605 -52.67 -42.33 3.69
N ARG A 606 -51.37 -42.47 3.45
CA ARG A 606 -50.55 -43.53 4.07
C ARG A 606 -49.33 -42.97 4.74
N ASN A 607 -48.79 -43.67 5.73
CA ASN A 607 -47.58 -43.29 6.47
C ASN A 607 -47.69 -41.89 7.11
N ALA A 608 -48.89 -41.51 7.56
CA ALA A 608 -49.07 -40.32 8.37
C ALA A 608 -48.67 -40.66 9.81
N GLY A 609 -47.51 -40.20 10.27
CA GLY A 609 -46.97 -40.68 11.54
C GLY A 609 -45.87 -39.83 12.13
N TYR A 610 -45.33 -40.33 13.24
CA TYR A 610 -44.25 -39.72 14.00
C TYR A 610 -43.19 -40.76 14.34
N TYR A 611 -41.94 -40.40 14.07
CA TYR A 611 -40.77 -41.13 14.49
C TYR A 611 -40.25 -40.54 15.80
N TRP A 612 -40.06 -41.38 16.81
CA TRP A 612 -39.63 -41.01 18.15
C TRP A 612 -38.34 -41.74 18.51
N ALA A 613 -37.28 -40.97 18.71
CA ALA A 613 -35.97 -41.46 19.11
C ALA A 613 -35.47 -40.65 20.32
N PRO A 614 -35.86 -41.03 21.55
CA PRO A 614 -35.53 -40.26 22.76
C PRO A 614 -34.09 -40.43 23.23
N ASN A 615 -33.39 -41.49 22.83
CA ASN A 615 -32.00 -41.78 23.21
C ASN A 615 -31.32 -42.65 22.15
N ASP A 616 -30.06 -43.04 22.38
CA ASP A 616 -29.25 -43.84 21.44
C ASP A 616 -29.60 -45.35 21.43
N TYR A 617 -30.41 -45.82 22.39
CA TYR A 617 -30.70 -47.25 22.58
C TYR A 617 -32.11 -47.66 22.18
N TYR A 618 -33.02 -46.72 21.92
CA TYR A 618 -34.43 -46.98 21.63
C TYR A 618 -34.97 -46.03 20.56
N ASP A 619 -35.72 -46.57 19.62
CA ASP A 619 -36.55 -45.81 18.70
C ASP A 619 -37.90 -46.47 18.42
N MET A 620 -38.87 -45.66 18.01
CA MET A 620 -40.23 -46.09 17.70
C MET A 620 -40.84 -45.23 16.60
N THR A 621 -41.42 -45.87 15.61
CA THR A 621 -42.24 -45.27 14.56
C THR A 621 -43.70 -45.60 14.82
N VAL A 622 -44.55 -44.58 14.93
CA VAL A 622 -46.00 -44.75 14.94
C VAL A 622 -46.58 -44.10 13.70
N SER A 623 -47.34 -44.84 12.90
CA SER A 623 -47.92 -44.34 11.65
C SER A 623 -49.33 -44.83 11.42
N GLY A 624 -50.11 -44.05 10.68
CA GLY A 624 -51.49 -44.35 10.32
C GLY A 624 -51.70 -44.26 8.81
N ASP A 625 -52.52 -45.16 8.28
CA ASP A 625 -53.09 -45.09 6.95
C ASP A 625 -54.62 -44.97 7.04
N TYR A 626 -55.20 -44.30 6.05
CA TYR A 626 -56.63 -44.24 5.80
C TYR A 626 -56.92 -44.49 4.32
N TYR A 627 -57.90 -45.36 4.03
CA TYR A 627 -58.33 -45.72 2.68
C TYR A 627 -59.83 -45.44 2.51
N GLN A 628 -60.22 -44.78 1.42
CA GLN A 628 -61.60 -44.32 1.22
C GLN A 628 -62.51 -45.36 0.55
N ALA A 629 -62.03 -46.13 -0.43
CA ALA A 629 -62.91 -47.05 -1.18
C ALA A 629 -63.39 -48.23 -0.34
N ASP A 630 -62.55 -48.70 0.57
CA ASP A 630 -62.92 -49.62 1.65
C ASP A 630 -62.55 -48.93 2.96
N PRO A 631 -63.47 -48.12 3.55
CA PRO A 631 -63.21 -47.25 4.70
C PRO A 631 -62.48 -47.98 5.82
N SER A 632 -61.16 -47.80 5.88
CA SER A 632 -60.31 -48.54 6.79
C SER A 632 -59.19 -47.68 7.34
N TRP A 633 -58.91 -47.88 8.62
CA TRP A 633 -57.82 -47.27 9.36
C TRP A 633 -56.80 -48.34 9.67
N LEU A 634 -55.53 -48.06 9.41
CA LEU A 634 -54.42 -48.95 9.75
C LEU A 634 -53.39 -48.18 10.56
N LEU A 635 -53.24 -48.54 11.84
CA LEU A 635 -52.22 -48.02 12.73
C LEU A 635 -51.06 -49.03 12.79
N ARG A 636 -49.82 -48.56 12.62
CA ARG A 636 -48.60 -49.36 12.77
C ARG A 636 -47.71 -48.76 13.84
N ALA A 637 -47.17 -49.61 14.70
CA ALA A 637 -46.14 -49.29 15.68
C ALA A 637 -44.94 -50.20 15.43
N ASP A 638 -43.78 -49.63 15.14
CA ASP A 638 -42.53 -50.35 14.88
C ASP A 638 -41.45 -49.77 15.80
N GLY A 639 -40.82 -50.58 16.64
CA GLY A 639 -39.84 -50.11 17.60
C GLY A 639 -38.62 -51.00 17.66
N ASN A 640 -37.45 -50.37 17.77
CA ASN A 640 -36.17 -51.05 17.91
C ASN A 640 -35.52 -50.64 19.23
N TYR A 641 -34.84 -51.59 19.86
CA TYR A 641 -34.02 -51.31 21.03
C TYR A 641 -32.72 -52.10 20.98
N LYS A 642 -31.61 -51.45 21.33
CA LYS A 642 -30.28 -52.06 21.29
C LYS A 642 -29.32 -51.39 22.26
N LEU A 643 -28.70 -52.21 23.09
CA LEU A 643 -27.58 -51.84 23.97
C LEU A 643 -26.42 -52.79 23.70
N LEU A 644 -25.31 -52.23 23.20
CA LEU A 644 -24.15 -53.01 22.75
C LEU A 644 -23.67 -53.98 23.84
N TYR A 645 -23.44 -55.24 23.46
CA TYR A 645 -23.02 -56.34 24.35
C TYR A 645 -24.01 -56.68 25.49
N LYS A 646 -25.27 -56.21 25.41
CA LYS A 646 -26.30 -56.56 26.39
C LYS A 646 -27.54 -57.15 25.74
N PHE A 647 -28.22 -56.38 24.90
CA PHE A 647 -29.44 -56.85 24.24
C PHE A 647 -29.70 -56.10 22.95
N ASP A 648 -30.43 -56.74 22.05
CA ASP A 648 -31.02 -56.15 20.85
C ASP A 648 -32.39 -56.79 20.59
N GLY A 649 -33.31 -56.03 20.03
CA GLY A 649 -34.62 -56.55 19.67
C GLY A 649 -35.49 -55.56 18.92
N HIS A 650 -36.51 -56.10 18.30
CA HIS A 650 -37.49 -55.39 17.49
C HIS A 650 -38.91 -55.77 17.92
N LEU A 651 -39.82 -54.81 17.82
CA LEU A 651 -41.23 -54.95 18.14
C LEU A 651 -42.05 -54.24 17.07
N ALA A 652 -42.76 -55.00 16.25
CA ALA A 652 -43.74 -54.48 15.30
C ALA A 652 -45.15 -54.94 15.66
N SER A 653 -46.11 -54.04 15.56
CA SER A 653 -47.52 -54.35 15.70
C SER A 653 -48.33 -53.48 14.75
N SER A 654 -49.36 -54.05 14.15
CA SER A 654 -50.36 -53.28 13.43
C SER A 654 -51.76 -53.54 13.94
N PHE A 655 -52.62 -52.55 13.79
CA PHE A 655 -54.04 -52.61 14.08
C PHE A 655 -54.81 -52.04 12.90
N THR A 656 -55.71 -52.84 12.33
CA THR A 656 -56.58 -52.45 11.22
C THR A 656 -58.02 -52.48 11.69
N ARG A 657 -58.77 -51.43 11.37
CA ARG A 657 -60.22 -51.35 11.55
C ARG A 657 -60.88 -51.03 10.23
N ASN A 658 -61.77 -51.91 9.78
CA ASN A 658 -62.64 -51.65 8.64
C ASN A 658 -64.00 -51.13 9.15
N ASP A 659 -64.30 -49.87 8.84
CA ASP A 659 -65.52 -49.18 9.30
C ASP A 659 -66.79 -49.70 8.61
N LEU A 660 -66.66 -50.32 7.42
CA LEU A 660 -67.79 -50.89 6.68
C LEU A 660 -68.17 -52.28 7.21
N THR A 661 -67.18 -53.14 7.48
CA THR A 661 -67.42 -54.51 7.95
C THR A 661 -67.41 -54.65 9.47
N HIS A 662 -67.05 -53.59 10.20
CA HIS A 662 -66.80 -53.59 11.64
C HIS A 662 -65.82 -54.69 12.08
N ARG A 663 -64.81 -54.98 11.24
CA ARG A 663 -63.78 -55.97 11.54
C ARG A 663 -62.55 -55.26 12.09
N ASP A 664 -62.12 -55.70 13.25
CA ASP A 664 -60.89 -55.27 13.90
C ASP A 664 -59.87 -56.40 13.84
N GLN A 665 -58.66 -56.07 13.40
CA GLN A 665 -57.57 -57.02 13.19
C GLN A 665 -56.28 -56.45 13.74
N TRP A 666 -55.45 -57.29 14.33
CA TRP A 666 -54.11 -56.91 14.79
C TRP A 666 -53.11 -58.04 14.58
N ASP A 667 -51.84 -57.64 14.48
CA ASP A 667 -50.68 -58.53 14.58
C ASP A 667 -49.65 -57.99 15.56
N LEU A 668 -48.81 -58.90 16.04
CA LEU A 668 -47.67 -58.60 16.90
C LEU A 668 -46.50 -59.49 16.48
N ASN A 669 -45.42 -58.88 16.06
CA ASN A 669 -44.14 -59.51 15.79
C ASN A 669 -43.10 -58.92 16.73
N ALA A 670 -42.41 -59.77 17.47
CA ALA A 670 -41.34 -59.32 18.34
C ALA A 670 -40.15 -60.28 18.26
N ASP A 671 -38.96 -59.72 18.25
CA ASP A 671 -37.72 -60.45 18.49
C ASP A 671 -36.92 -59.79 19.60
N HIS A 672 -36.21 -60.65 20.33
CA HIS A 672 -35.38 -60.24 21.44
C HIS A 672 -34.19 -61.18 21.53
N ASN A 673 -33.02 -60.59 21.64
CA ASN A 673 -31.76 -61.26 21.79
C ASN A 673 -31.02 -60.60 22.95
N GLN A 674 -30.57 -61.39 23.92
CA GLN A 674 -29.93 -60.85 25.12
C GLN A 674 -28.82 -61.76 25.65
N GLU A 675 -27.67 -61.15 25.90
CA GLU A 675 -26.59 -61.76 26.66
C GLU A 675 -26.79 -61.43 28.15
N LEU A 676 -27.39 -62.37 28.88
CA LEU A 676 -27.62 -62.22 30.33
C LEU A 676 -26.31 -62.30 31.11
N SER A 677 -25.35 -63.09 30.61
CA SER A 677 -23.96 -63.17 31.07
C SER A 677 -23.09 -63.74 29.94
N PRO A 678 -21.74 -63.70 30.01
CA PRO A 678 -20.85 -64.34 29.02
C PRO A 678 -21.10 -65.85 28.81
N ARG A 679 -21.85 -66.47 29.72
CA ARG A 679 -22.21 -67.89 29.70
C ARG A 679 -23.71 -68.11 29.45
N THR A 680 -24.54 -67.07 29.42
CA THR A 680 -26.00 -67.21 29.34
C THR A 680 -26.56 -66.32 28.24
N HIS A 681 -27.21 -66.93 27.27
CA HIS A 681 -27.79 -66.26 26.12
C HIS A 681 -29.28 -66.59 25.98
N LEU A 682 -30.08 -65.55 25.72
CA LEU A 682 -31.52 -65.60 25.60
C LEU A 682 -31.93 -65.14 24.19
N ILE A 683 -32.74 -65.95 23.52
CA ILE A 683 -33.39 -65.60 22.25
C ILE A 683 -34.88 -65.79 22.42
N ALA A 684 -35.69 -64.78 22.11
CA ALA A 684 -37.13 -64.89 22.05
C ALA A 684 -37.66 -64.33 20.73
N ARG A 685 -38.64 -65.00 20.16
CA ARG A 685 -39.40 -64.58 18.98
C ARG A 685 -40.88 -64.81 19.26
N ALA A 686 -41.70 -63.82 18.96
CA ALA A 686 -43.14 -63.88 19.07
C ALA A 686 -43.77 -63.44 17.74
N SER A 687 -44.75 -64.20 17.27
CA SER A 687 -45.57 -63.85 16.11
C SER A 687 -47.02 -64.24 16.40
N PHE A 688 -47.89 -63.24 16.53
CA PHE A 688 -49.29 -63.40 16.88
C PHE A 688 -50.18 -62.59 15.95
N VAL A 689 -51.38 -63.10 15.71
CA VAL A 689 -52.43 -62.43 14.94
C VAL A 689 -53.78 -62.58 15.64
N SER A 690 -54.65 -61.60 15.44
CA SER A 690 -56.01 -61.52 15.97
C SER A 690 -56.97 -62.63 15.49
N SER A 691 -56.83 -63.07 14.24
CA SER A 691 -57.74 -64.04 13.61
C SER A 691 -57.03 -64.84 12.53
N ARG A 692 -57.57 -66.02 12.18
CA ARG A 692 -57.06 -66.83 11.06
C ARG A 692 -57.24 -66.16 9.70
N ASP A 693 -58.29 -65.37 9.58
CA ASP A 693 -58.60 -64.64 8.35
C ASP A 693 -57.72 -63.40 8.15
N TYR A 694 -56.88 -63.04 9.13
CA TYR A 694 -55.97 -61.88 9.06
C TYR A 694 -55.14 -61.83 7.76
N GLN A 695 -54.69 -62.99 7.26
CA GLN A 695 -53.88 -63.07 6.03
C GLN A 695 -54.70 -63.19 4.75
N ARG A 696 -55.96 -63.64 4.86
CA ARG A 696 -56.94 -63.72 3.77
C ARG A 696 -57.67 -62.41 3.56
N ASP A 697 -57.65 -61.55 4.58
CA ASP A 697 -58.16 -60.21 4.50
C ASP A 697 -57.32 -59.37 3.55
N LEU A 698 -57.96 -58.96 2.45
CA LEU A 698 -57.39 -58.14 1.40
C LEU A 698 -57.41 -56.65 1.74
N SER A 699 -57.74 -56.31 3.00
CA SER A 699 -57.62 -54.97 3.58
C SER A 699 -56.26 -54.36 3.27
N PHE A 700 -56.26 -53.07 2.95
CA PHE A 700 -55.08 -52.36 2.47
C PHE A 700 -54.00 -52.28 3.57
N GLY A 701 -52.86 -52.94 3.34
CA GLY A 701 -51.73 -52.89 4.28
C GLY A 701 -50.89 -54.17 4.34
N ASN A 702 -51.44 -55.31 3.96
CA ASN A 702 -50.73 -56.59 3.94
C ASN A 702 -49.96 -56.80 2.63
N SER A 703 -48.68 -57.16 2.73
CA SER A 703 -47.85 -57.48 1.56
C SER A 703 -48.23 -58.86 0.98
N LEU A 704 -48.04 -59.08 -0.32
CA LEU A 704 -48.26 -60.39 -0.94
C LEU A 704 -47.45 -61.51 -0.26
N ALA A 705 -46.25 -61.19 0.23
CA ALA A 705 -45.41 -62.12 0.99
C ALA A 705 -46.02 -62.46 2.36
N THR A 706 -46.66 -61.50 3.03
CA THR A 706 -47.38 -61.69 4.30
C THR A 706 -48.62 -62.55 4.10
N SER A 707 -49.35 -62.38 3.00
CA SER A 707 -50.54 -63.20 2.65
C SER A 707 -50.21 -64.66 2.29
N LEU A 708 -48.95 -64.99 2.02
CA LEU A 708 -48.51 -66.35 1.69
C LEU A 708 -47.99 -67.13 2.91
N ASN A 709 -47.81 -66.49 4.07
CA ASN A 709 -47.14 -67.11 5.23
C ASN A 709 -48.11 -67.89 6.14
N ARG A 710 -48.35 -69.16 5.82
CA ARG A 710 -49.36 -70.01 6.49
C ARG A 710 -49.04 -70.41 7.94
N PHE A 711 -47.80 -70.21 8.40
CA PHE A 711 -47.36 -70.63 9.74
C PHE A 711 -46.85 -69.45 10.56
N LEU A 712 -47.35 -69.31 11.78
CA LEU A 712 -46.79 -68.41 12.78
C LEU A 712 -45.93 -69.22 13.75
N THR A 713 -44.70 -68.79 13.96
CA THR A 713 -43.74 -69.43 14.87
C THR A 713 -43.35 -68.47 15.98
N SER A 714 -43.59 -68.87 17.22
CA SER A 714 -43.12 -68.18 18.42
C SER A 714 -42.19 -69.12 19.17
N SER A 715 -40.99 -68.67 19.49
CA SER A 715 -39.95 -69.50 20.11
C SER A 715 -39.25 -68.75 21.23
N PHE A 716 -38.91 -69.45 22.30
CA PHE A 716 -38.08 -68.97 23.38
C PHE A 716 -36.95 -69.97 23.60
N ALA A 717 -35.71 -69.51 23.56
CA ALA A 717 -34.53 -70.33 23.77
C ALA A 717 -33.59 -69.66 24.79
N LEU A 718 -33.29 -70.38 25.86
CA LEU A 718 -32.31 -69.99 26.88
C LEU A 718 -31.18 -71.02 26.89
N SER A 719 -29.97 -70.57 26.56
CA SER A 719 -28.77 -71.41 26.59
C SER A 719 -27.82 -70.93 27.68
N HIS A 720 -27.34 -71.85 28.52
CA HIS A 720 -26.33 -71.61 29.54
C HIS A 720 -25.16 -72.58 29.41
N TYR A 721 -23.93 -72.06 29.32
CA TYR A 721 -22.70 -72.83 29.17
C TYR A 721 -21.89 -72.78 30.48
N ALA A 722 -21.94 -73.87 31.25
CA ALA A 722 -21.03 -74.09 32.36
C ALA A 722 -19.75 -74.80 31.87
N ASP A 723 -18.67 -74.73 32.64
CA ASP A 723 -17.37 -75.34 32.26
C ASP A 723 -17.45 -76.87 32.06
N TRP A 724 -18.48 -77.50 32.63
CA TRP A 724 -18.67 -78.95 32.64
C TRP A 724 -19.96 -79.42 31.95
N ALA A 725 -20.86 -78.51 31.56
CA ALA A 725 -22.14 -78.86 30.93
C ALA A 725 -22.75 -77.68 30.17
N SER A 726 -23.57 -77.95 29.16
CA SER A 726 -24.43 -76.96 28.52
C SER A 726 -25.90 -77.29 28.81
N PHE A 727 -26.67 -76.27 29.18
CA PHE A 727 -28.11 -76.36 29.45
C PHE A 727 -28.84 -75.53 28.41
N ASN A 728 -29.76 -76.14 27.67
CA ASN A 728 -30.57 -75.48 26.66
C ASN A 728 -32.04 -75.74 26.95
N VAL A 729 -32.81 -74.68 27.19
CA VAL A 729 -34.27 -74.73 27.33
C VAL A 729 -34.87 -74.06 26.10
N VAL A 730 -35.64 -74.82 25.31
CA VAL A 730 -36.33 -74.33 24.12
C VAL A 730 -37.83 -74.59 24.25
N LEU A 731 -38.62 -73.54 24.11
CA LEU A 731 -40.07 -73.58 23.98
C LEU A 731 -40.41 -73.12 22.57
N ASP A 732 -41.12 -73.92 21.80
CA ASP A 732 -41.57 -73.58 20.45
C ASP A 732 -43.10 -73.72 20.38
N ARG A 733 -43.74 -72.74 19.74
CA ARG A 733 -45.15 -72.76 19.38
C ARG A 733 -45.25 -72.47 17.90
N ARG A 734 -45.74 -73.45 17.15
CA ARG A 734 -46.14 -73.29 15.76
C ARG A 734 -47.66 -73.29 15.63
N GLN A 735 -48.20 -72.26 15.01
CA GLN A 735 -49.62 -72.13 14.72
C GLN A 735 -49.86 -72.18 13.21
N ASP A 736 -50.66 -73.13 12.77
CA ASP A 736 -51.16 -73.24 11.40
C ASP A 736 -52.44 -72.42 11.25
N LEU A 737 -52.46 -71.51 10.29
CA LEU A 737 -53.62 -70.65 10.03
C LEU A 737 -54.68 -71.32 9.12
N ASP A 738 -54.37 -72.47 8.51
CA ASP A 738 -55.26 -73.23 7.62
C ASP A 738 -55.95 -74.44 8.29
N ALA A 739 -55.63 -74.78 9.54
CA ALA A 739 -56.17 -75.98 10.22
C ALA A 739 -57.60 -75.80 10.80
N ASP A 740 -58.47 -76.80 10.61
CA ASP A 740 -59.94 -76.76 10.87
C ASP A 740 -60.40 -76.87 12.35
N GLN A 741 -59.53 -76.89 13.36
CA GLN A 741 -59.98 -77.01 14.76
C GLN A 741 -60.19 -75.64 15.43
N GLY A 742 -61.31 -75.45 16.13
CA GLY A 742 -61.68 -74.18 16.77
C GLY A 742 -60.69 -73.69 17.83
N LEU A 743 -60.54 -72.37 17.96
CA LEU A 743 -59.78 -71.72 19.03
C LEU A 743 -60.58 -71.81 20.34
N THR A 744 -60.16 -72.63 21.31
CA THR A 744 -60.60 -72.44 22.71
C THR A 744 -59.59 -71.58 23.47
N PRO A 745 -60.03 -70.51 24.14
CA PRO A 745 -59.18 -69.73 25.04
C PRO A 745 -59.00 -70.47 26.37
N GLY A 746 -57.76 -70.51 26.86
CA GLY A 746 -57.41 -70.77 28.25
C GLY A 746 -56.64 -69.58 28.77
#